data_AF-A0A1A6H0L2-F1
#
_entry.id   AF-A0A1A6H0L2-F1
#
_cell.length_a   1.000
_cell.length_b   1.000
_cell.length_c   1.000
_cell.angle_alpha   90.00
_cell.angle_beta   90.00
_cell.angle_gamma   90.00
#
_symmetry.space_group_name_H-M   'P 1'
#
loop_
_entity.id
_entity.type
_entity.pdbx_description
1 polymer ?
#
loop_
_entity_poly.entity_id
_entity_poly.type
_entity_poly.pdbx_seq_one_letter_code
_entity_poly.pdbx_strand_id
1 'polypeptide(L)'
;PSTGKTCLPKALLNLSNGRNDTIPVLLDIAERTGNMREFINSPFRDIYYRVSLAPGELPLSLAACTNQPHIVNYLTENPHKKADMRRQDSRGNTVLHALVAIADNTRENTKFVTKMYDLLLLKCSRLFPDSNLETVLNNDGLSPLMMAAKTGKIGVFQHIIRREVTDEDTRHLSRKFKDWAYGPVYSSLYDLSSLDTCGEEVSVLEILVYNSKIEVFQHIIRREVTDEDTRHLSRKFKDWAYGPVYSSLYDLSSLDTCGEEVSVLEILVYNSKIENRHEMLAVEPINELLRDKWRKFGAVSFYINVVSYLCAMVIFTLTAYYQPMEGTPPYPYRTTVDYLRLAGEIITLFTGVLFFFTSIKDLFMKKCPGVNSLFVDGSFQLLYFIYSVLVVVSAALYLAGIEAYLAVMVFALTLGWMNALYFTRGLKLTGTYSIMIQKILFKDLFRFLLVYLLFMIGYASALVTLLNPCTNMKVCDEDQNNCTVPTYPACRDSETFSAFLLDLFKLTIGMGDLEMLSSAKYPVVFILLLVTYIILTFVLLLNMLIALMGETVGQVSKESKHIWKLQWATTILDIERSFPVFLRKAFRSGEMVTVGKSSDDRWSSVVPRVVELNKNTSPDEVVVPLDNVGNANCDGHQQGYVPKWRTEDAPL
;
A
#
# COMPACT_ATOMS: atom_id res chain seq x y z
N PRO A 1 -3.85 -48.62 15.95
CA PRO A 1 -3.82 -47.53 16.94
C PRO A 1 -2.77 -46.46 16.56
N SER A 2 -3.02 -45.70 15.49
CA SER A 2 -2.10 -44.66 15.00
C SER A 2 -2.38 -43.28 15.61
N THR A 3 -3.62 -42.99 15.99
CA THR A 3 -4.04 -41.65 16.39
C THR A 3 -4.05 -41.37 17.90
N GLY A 4 -3.89 -42.40 18.74
CA GLY A 4 -3.97 -42.27 20.21
C GLY A 4 -5.38 -42.01 20.75
N LYS A 5 -6.44 -42.28 19.97
CA LYS A 5 -7.84 -42.06 20.35
C LYS A 5 -8.27 -42.93 21.55
N THR A 6 -8.76 -42.30 22.62
CA THR A 6 -9.34 -42.98 23.80
C THR A 6 -10.84 -43.28 23.63
N CYS A 7 -11.43 -43.99 24.58
CA CYS A 7 -12.86 -44.34 24.56
C CYS A 7 -13.78 -43.11 24.64
N LEU A 8 -13.37 -42.06 25.36
CA LEU A 8 -14.18 -40.86 25.56
C LEU A 8 -14.40 -40.04 24.27
N PRO A 9 -13.38 -39.69 23.46
CA PRO A 9 -13.59 -39.11 22.14
C PRO A 9 -14.38 -40.01 21.19
N LYS A 10 -14.29 -41.34 21.32
CA LYS A 10 -15.11 -42.26 20.52
C LYS A 10 -16.58 -42.18 20.89
N ALA A 11 -16.90 -42.07 22.19
CA ALA A 11 -18.26 -41.87 22.68
C ALA A 11 -18.82 -40.50 22.26
N LEU A 12 -18.01 -39.43 22.32
CA LEU A 12 -18.39 -38.07 21.92
C LEU A 12 -18.64 -37.90 20.42
N LEU A 13 -18.02 -38.73 19.57
CA LEU A 13 -18.24 -38.70 18.12
C LEU A 13 -19.52 -39.43 17.70
N ASN A 14 -20.01 -40.36 18.51
CA ASN A 14 -21.18 -41.18 18.21
C ASN A 14 -22.30 -40.84 19.21
N LEU A 15 -23.08 -39.81 18.89
CA LEU A 15 -24.19 -39.33 19.74
C LEU A 15 -25.54 -39.71 19.14
N SER A 16 -26.46 -40.20 19.98
CA SER A 16 -27.86 -40.39 19.63
C SER A 16 -28.67 -39.23 20.18
N ASN A 17 -29.24 -38.38 19.31
CA ASN A 17 -29.97 -37.17 19.70
C ASN A 17 -29.16 -36.24 20.65
N GLY A 18 -27.85 -36.13 20.45
CA GLY A 18 -26.97 -35.30 21.29
C GLY A 18 -26.67 -35.89 22.67
N ARG A 19 -27.08 -37.12 22.96
CA ARG A 19 -26.80 -37.82 24.24
C ARG A 19 -26.10 -39.15 23.99
N ASN A 20 -25.28 -39.56 24.96
CA ASN A 20 -24.69 -40.88 25.02
C ASN A 20 -24.48 -41.28 26.48
N ASP A 21 -25.27 -42.25 26.94
CA ASP A 21 -25.32 -42.67 28.35
C ASP A 21 -24.02 -43.37 28.79
N THR A 22 -23.15 -43.73 27.84
CA THR A 22 -21.84 -44.33 28.17
C THR A 22 -20.84 -43.30 28.70
N ILE A 23 -21.01 -42.01 28.43
CA ILE A 23 -20.11 -40.94 28.89
C ILE A 23 -20.04 -40.87 30.43
N PRO A 24 -21.14 -40.73 31.18
CA PRO A 24 -21.07 -40.70 32.65
C PRO A 24 -20.53 -42.00 33.26
N VAL A 25 -20.83 -43.15 32.65
CA VAL A 25 -20.32 -44.46 33.11
C VAL A 25 -18.79 -44.54 32.93
N LEU A 26 -18.26 -44.06 31.80
CA LEU A 26 -16.82 -43.99 31.58
C LEU A 26 -16.12 -43.05 32.58
N LEU A 27 -16.79 -41.96 32.98
CA LEU A 27 -16.28 -41.03 33.98
C LEU A 27 -16.27 -41.64 35.39
N ASP A 28 -17.32 -42.38 35.80
CA ASP A 28 -17.35 -43.10 37.09
C ASP A 28 -16.24 -44.17 37.16
N ILE A 29 -16.00 -44.90 36.06
CA ILE A 29 -14.88 -45.86 35.98
C ILE A 29 -13.52 -45.14 36.11
N ALA A 30 -13.36 -43.98 35.46
CA ALA A 30 -12.14 -43.19 35.55
C ALA A 30 -11.92 -42.58 36.95
N GLU A 31 -13.00 -42.25 37.65
CA GLU A 31 -12.98 -41.77 39.04
C GLU A 31 -12.56 -42.88 40.00
N ARG A 32 -13.15 -44.08 39.90
CA ARG A 32 -12.78 -45.25 40.71
C ARG A 32 -11.34 -45.73 40.50
N THR A 33 -10.79 -45.50 39.30
CA THR A 33 -9.40 -45.85 38.97
C THR A 33 -8.39 -44.75 39.31
N GLY A 34 -8.84 -43.58 39.80
CA GLY A 34 -7.98 -42.45 40.15
C GLY A 34 -7.40 -41.67 38.97
N ASN A 35 -7.75 -42.04 37.73
CA ASN A 35 -7.16 -41.48 36.49
C ASN A 35 -8.06 -40.42 35.81
N MET A 36 -9.06 -39.88 36.51
CA MET A 36 -10.07 -38.98 35.93
C MET A 36 -9.46 -37.78 35.17
N ARG A 37 -8.45 -37.10 35.75
CA ARG A 37 -7.82 -35.94 35.10
C ARG A 37 -7.03 -36.31 33.86
N GLU A 38 -6.32 -37.44 33.89
CA GLU A 38 -5.51 -37.88 32.76
C GLU A 38 -6.39 -38.43 31.62
N PHE A 39 -7.46 -39.16 31.97
CA PHE A 39 -8.42 -39.71 31.01
C PHE A 39 -9.18 -38.61 30.23
N ILE A 40 -9.56 -37.53 30.92
CA ILE A 40 -10.24 -36.39 30.27
C ILE A 40 -9.27 -35.56 29.43
N ASN A 41 -8.06 -35.30 29.94
CA ASN A 41 -7.11 -34.38 29.31
C ASN A 41 -6.15 -35.07 28.31
N SER A 42 -6.32 -36.36 28.01
CA SER A 42 -5.47 -37.07 27.05
C SER A 42 -5.68 -36.52 25.63
N PRO A 43 -4.69 -35.83 25.01
CA PRO A 43 -4.84 -35.32 23.66
C PRO A 43 -4.59 -36.41 22.61
N PHE A 44 -5.04 -36.18 21.37
CA PHE A 44 -4.63 -37.01 20.24
C PHE A 44 -3.12 -36.91 20.04
N ARG A 45 -2.47 -38.05 19.72
CA ARG A 45 -1.00 -38.12 19.53
C ARG A 45 -0.56 -37.86 18.09
N ASP A 46 -1.50 -37.89 17.14
CA ASP A 46 -1.21 -37.70 15.72
C ASP A 46 -0.91 -36.24 15.37
N ILE A 47 0.05 -36.02 14.48
CA ILE A 47 0.46 -34.72 13.96
C ILE A 47 -0.69 -34.09 13.15
N TYR A 48 -1.43 -34.90 12.37
CA TYR A 48 -2.51 -34.38 11.51
C TYR A 48 -3.61 -33.70 12.34
N TYR A 49 -4.10 -34.38 13.38
CA TYR A 49 -5.13 -33.83 14.27
C TYR A 49 -4.62 -32.70 15.17
N ARG A 50 -3.31 -32.62 15.40
CA ARG A 50 -2.68 -31.51 16.13
C ARG A 50 -2.59 -30.24 15.29
N VAL A 51 -2.45 -30.36 13.97
CA VAL A 51 -2.21 -29.22 13.05
C VAL A 51 -3.51 -28.74 12.36
N SER A 52 -4.50 -29.59 12.13
CA SER A 52 -5.75 -29.22 11.41
C SER A 52 -6.70 -28.28 12.16
N LEU A 53 -6.49 -28.02 13.46
CA LEU A 53 -7.30 -27.08 14.27
C LEU A 53 -6.85 -25.61 14.14
N ALA A 54 -6.28 -25.24 12.99
CA ALA A 54 -5.60 -23.96 12.76
C ALA A 54 -6.39 -22.69 13.13
N PRO A 55 -7.74 -22.63 13.09
CA PRO A 55 -8.48 -21.57 13.75
C PRO A 55 -8.92 -22.02 15.15
N GLY A 56 -8.12 -21.67 16.17
CA GLY A 56 -8.53 -21.76 17.56
C GLY A 56 -8.16 -23.06 18.27
N GLU A 57 -6.87 -23.21 18.58
CA GLU A 57 -6.34 -24.24 19.49
C GLU A 57 -7.00 -24.23 20.89
N LEU A 58 -7.76 -23.18 21.21
CA LEU A 58 -8.42 -22.98 22.49
C LEU A 58 -9.90 -23.38 22.40
N PRO A 59 -10.44 -24.11 23.40
CA PRO A 59 -11.86 -24.45 23.45
C PRO A 59 -12.79 -23.23 23.40
N LEU A 60 -12.36 -22.10 23.98
CA LEU A 60 -13.12 -20.85 23.97
C LEU A 60 -13.19 -20.24 22.56
N SER A 61 -12.09 -20.24 21.81
CA SER A 61 -12.09 -19.74 20.43
C SER A 61 -12.90 -20.65 19.52
N LEU A 62 -12.81 -21.97 19.68
CA LEU A 62 -13.66 -22.90 18.95
C LEU A 62 -15.16 -22.69 19.22
N ALA A 63 -15.56 -22.48 20.48
CA ALA A 63 -16.96 -22.18 20.84
C ALA A 63 -17.46 -20.86 20.19
N ALA A 64 -16.61 -19.83 20.17
CA ALA A 64 -16.92 -18.57 19.50
C ALA A 64 -17.05 -18.74 17.97
N CYS A 65 -16.12 -19.49 17.37
CA CYS A 65 -16.04 -19.76 15.94
C CYS A 65 -17.22 -20.59 15.41
N THR A 66 -17.78 -21.48 16.23
CA THR A 66 -18.95 -22.30 15.90
C THR A 66 -20.29 -21.61 16.14
N ASN A 67 -20.28 -20.32 16.50
CA ASN A 67 -21.47 -19.52 16.80
C ASN A 67 -22.32 -20.09 17.97
N GLN A 68 -21.66 -20.55 19.04
CA GLN A 68 -22.31 -21.13 20.22
C GLN A 68 -22.13 -20.25 21.47
N PRO A 69 -22.92 -19.16 21.63
CA PRO A 69 -22.76 -18.22 22.74
C PRO A 69 -23.03 -18.85 24.10
N HIS A 70 -23.87 -19.89 24.17
CA HIS A 70 -24.17 -20.61 25.41
C HIS A 70 -22.93 -21.30 26.00
N ILE A 71 -22.08 -21.90 25.14
CA ILE A 71 -20.83 -22.53 25.58
C ILE A 71 -19.82 -21.47 26.00
N VAL A 72 -19.76 -20.34 25.27
CA VAL A 72 -18.91 -19.21 25.65
C VAL A 72 -19.27 -18.72 27.05
N ASN A 73 -20.55 -18.52 27.34
CA ASN A 73 -21.02 -18.12 28.67
C ASN A 73 -20.60 -19.12 29.75
N TYR A 74 -20.87 -20.40 29.50
CA TYR A 74 -20.48 -21.48 30.40
C TYR A 74 -18.98 -21.45 30.70
N LEU A 75 -18.13 -21.44 29.67
CA LEU A 75 -16.66 -21.42 29.83
C LEU A 75 -16.16 -20.19 30.61
N THR A 76 -16.79 -19.03 30.45
CA THR A 76 -16.38 -17.80 31.13
C THR A 76 -16.86 -17.70 32.59
N GLU A 77 -18.03 -18.28 32.90
CA GLU A 77 -18.71 -18.08 34.20
C GLU A 77 -18.60 -19.29 35.14
N ASN A 78 -18.02 -20.40 34.68
CA ASN A 78 -17.92 -21.63 35.45
C ASN A 78 -17.24 -21.44 36.83
N PRO A 79 -17.79 -22.03 37.91
CA PRO A 79 -17.22 -21.92 39.26
C PRO A 79 -15.94 -22.74 39.45
N HIS A 80 -15.73 -23.78 38.64
CA HIS A 80 -14.58 -24.69 38.80
C HIS A 80 -13.29 -24.13 38.18
N LYS A 81 -13.32 -23.75 36.90
CA LYS A 81 -12.20 -23.18 36.17
C LYS A 81 -12.72 -22.26 35.07
N LYS A 82 -12.51 -20.96 35.23
CA LYS A 82 -12.86 -19.95 34.23
C LYS A 82 -11.87 -19.97 33.08
N ALA A 83 -12.37 -19.85 31.86
CA ALA A 83 -11.52 -19.68 30.68
C ALA A 83 -11.00 -18.23 30.65
N ASP A 84 -9.67 -18.05 30.61
CA ASP A 84 -9.07 -16.74 30.39
C ASP A 84 -9.21 -16.34 28.91
N MET A 85 -9.88 -15.24 28.64
CA MET A 85 -10.12 -14.72 27.29
C MET A 85 -8.87 -14.15 26.63
N ARG A 86 -7.86 -13.78 27.45
CA ARG A 86 -6.57 -13.22 26.98
C ARG A 86 -5.58 -14.30 26.56
N ARG A 87 -5.90 -15.57 26.81
CA ARG A 87 -5.02 -16.68 26.46
C ARG A 87 -4.82 -16.72 24.95
N GLN A 88 -3.56 -16.81 24.55
CA GLN A 88 -3.15 -16.92 23.16
C GLN A 88 -2.87 -18.37 22.76
N ASP A 89 -3.02 -18.68 21.47
CA ASP A 89 -2.61 -19.94 20.84
C ASP A 89 -1.09 -19.97 20.54
N SER A 90 -0.61 -21.03 19.88
CA SER A 90 0.80 -21.17 19.47
C SER A 90 1.31 -20.07 18.53
N ARG A 91 0.41 -19.37 17.83
CA ARG A 91 0.70 -18.27 16.90
C ARG A 91 0.54 -16.89 17.57
N GLY A 92 0.23 -16.85 18.87
CA GLY A 92 -0.04 -15.59 19.58
C GLY A 92 -1.46 -15.05 19.35
N ASN A 93 -2.35 -15.79 18.69
CA ASN A 93 -3.70 -15.33 18.40
C ASN A 93 -4.60 -15.50 19.63
N THR A 94 -5.38 -14.45 19.92
CA THR A 94 -6.48 -14.48 20.89
C THR A 94 -7.77 -15.01 20.25
N VAL A 95 -8.84 -15.12 21.04
CA VAL A 95 -10.19 -15.46 20.56
C VAL A 95 -10.67 -14.51 19.43
N LEU A 96 -10.30 -13.23 19.49
CA LEU A 96 -10.70 -12.23 18.48
C LEU A 96 -9.98 -12.45 17.15
N HIS A 97 -8.68 -12.77 17.19
CA HIS A 97 -7.92 -13.10 15.99
C HIS A 97 -8.45 -14.35 15.29
N ALA A 98 -8.86 -15.38 16.05
CA ALA A 98 -9.48 -16.57 15.48
C ALA A 98 -10.82 -16.26 14.79
N LEU A 99 -11.65 -15.38 15.37
CA LEU A 99 -12.89 -14.93 14.74
C LEU A 99 -12.62 -14.18 13.42
N VAL A 100 -11.62 -13.30 13.41
CA VAL A 100 -11.20 -12.59 12.19
C VAL A 100 -10.70 -13.55 11.11
N ALA A 101 -10.01 -14.63 11.49
CA ALA A 101 -9.51 -15.62 10.54
C ALA A 101 -10.64 -16.40 9.84
N ILE A 102 -11.75 -16.67 10.54
CA ILE A 102 -12.92 -17.40 10.00
C ILE A 102 -13.91 -16.50 9.27
N ALA A 103 -13.93 -15.21 9.60
CA ALA A 103 -14.84 -14.28 9.00
C ALA A 103 -14.71 -14.29 7.47
N ASP A 104 -15.82 -14.35 6.74
CA ASP A 104 -15.87 -14.19 5.28
C ASP A 104 -16.78 -13.03 4.92
N ASN A 105 -16.67 -12.53 3.68
CA ASN A 105 -17.43 -11.38 3.21
C ASN A 105 -18.92 -11.71 2.89
N THR A 106 -19.40 -12.91 3.24
CA THR A 106 -20.83 -13.28 3.13
C THR A 106 -21.67 -12.64 4.23
N ARG A 107 -22.94 -12.33 3.93
CA ARG A 107 -23.82 -11.60 4.85
C ARG A 107 -24.16 -12.39 6.12
N GLU A 108 -24.34 -13.71 6.05
CA GLU A 108 -24.61 -14.52 7.25
C GLU A 108 -23.38 -14.61 8.14
N ASN A 109 -22.19 -14.86 7.54
CA ASN A 109 -20.95 -15.01 8.29
C ASN A 109 -20.61 -13.72 9.06
N THR A 110 -20.60 -12.59 8.34
CA THR A 110 -20.37 -11.26 8.93
C THR A 110 -21.32 -10.99 10.10
N LYS A 111 -22.62 -11.28 9.99
CA LYS A 111 -23.60 -11.02 11.05
C LYS A 111 -23.34 -11.83 12.33
N PHE A 112 -22.92 -13.09 12.23
CA PHE A 112 -22.63 -13.86 13.45
C PHE A 112 -21.30 -13.43 14.06
N VAL A 113 -20.27 -13.16 13.24
CA VAL A 113 -18.95 -12.76 13.74
C VAL A 113 -19.06 -11.44 14.49
N THR A 114 -19.77 -10.45 13.95
CA THR A 114 -19.94 -9.16 14.63
C THR A 114 -20.66 -9.29 15.97
N LYS A 115 -21.75 -10.06 16.02
CA LYS A 115 -22.46 -10.35 17.28
C LYS A 115 -21.60 -11.06 18.32
N MET A 116 -20.83 -12.07 17.89
CA MET A 116 -19.94 -12.81 18.79
C MET A 116 -18.78 -11.93 19.27
N TYR A 117 -18.24 -11.10 18.38
CA TYR A 117 -17.17 -10.15 18.69
C TYR A 117 -17.61 -9.15 19.77
N ASP A 118 -18.79 -8.55 19.62
CA ASP A 118 -19.35 -7.61 20.60
C ASP A 118 -19.63 -8.31 21.95
N LEU A 119 -20.19 -9.52 21.92
CA LEU A 119 -20.45 -10.32 23.12
C LEU A 119 -19.16 -10.58 23.92
N LEU A 120 -18.07 -10.96 23.23
CA LEU A 120 -16.80 -11.26 23.86
C LEU A 120 -16.15 -10.01 24.46
N LEU A 121 -16.21 -8.88 23.78
CA LEU A 121 -15.69 -7.61 24.30
C LEU A 121 -16.43 -7.13 25.54
N LEU A 122 -17.77 -7.11 25.49
CA LEU A 122 -18.60 -6.72 26.63
C LEU A 122 -18.36 -7.63 27.84
N LYS A 123 -18.20 -8.94 27.61
CA LYS A 123 -17.85 -9.87 28.69
C LYS A 123 -16.44 -9.66 29.24
N CYS A 124 -15.47 -9.39 28.37
CA CYS A 124 -14.10 -9.15 28.80
C CYS A 124 -14.03 -7.93 29.72
N SER A 125 -14.70 -6.83 29.37
CA SER A 125 -14.73 -5.61 30.19
C SER A 125 -15.40 -5.83 31.55
N ARG A 126 -16.49 -6.61 31.60
CA ARG A 126 -17.15 -6.96 32.88
C ARG A 126 -16.32 -7.86 33.78
N LEU A 127 -15.50 -8.75 33.20
CA LEU A 127 -14.66 -9.68 33.96
C LEU A 127 -13.30 -9.08 34.32
N PHE A 128 -12.75 -8.22 33.46
CA PHE A 128 -11.42 -7.63 33.56
C PHE A 128 -11.49 -6.16 33.12
N PRO A 129 -11.83 -5.22 34.03
CA PRO A 129 -11.93 -3.80 33.72
C PRO A 129 -10.61 -3.18 33.25
N ASP A 130 -9.48 -3.68 33.77
CA ASP A 130 -8.15 -3.08 33.57
C ASP A 130 -7.49 -3.46 32.23
N SER A 131 -8.11 -4.33 31.42
CA SER A 131 -7.44 -4.94 30.26
C SER A 131 -8.29 -4.90 28.99
N ASN A 132 -7.78 -4.21 27.98
CA ASN A 132 -8.38 -4.16 26.65
C ASN A 132 -7.97 -5.37 25.81
N LEU A 133 -8.94 -6.20 25.41
CA LEU A 133 -8.66 -7.39 24.60
C LEU A 133 -8.16 -7.05 23.18
N GLU A 134 -8.45 -5.85 22.68
CA GLU A 134 -8.06 -5.40 21.35
C GLU A 134 -6.59 -4.95 21.26
N THR A 135 -5.95 -4.60 22.38
CA THR A 135 -4.54 -4.17 22.41
C THR A 135 -3.56 -5.34 22.44
N VAL A 136 -4.06 -6.56 22.69
CA VAL A 136 -3.23 -7.76 22.71
C VAL A 136 -2.79 -8.12 21.28
N LEU A 137 -1.49 -8.10 21.03
CA LEU A 137 -0.88 -8.40 19.73
C LEU A 137 -0.53 -9.88 19.58
N ASN A 138 -0.54 -10.36 18.35
CA ASN A 138 -0.04 -11.71 18.02
C ASN A 138 1.49 -11.74 17.83
N ASN A 139 2.05 -12.92 17.50
CA ASN A 139 3.50 -13.06 17.27
C ASN A 139 4.01 -12.25 16.06
N ASP A 140 3.12 -11.88 15.13
CA ASP A 140 3.43 -11.00 13.99
C ASP A 140 3.33 -9.49 14.37
N GLY A 141 3.02 -9.15 15.62
CA GLY A 141 2.79 -7.77 16.06
C GLY A 141 1.47 -7.17 15.56
N LEU A 142 0.49 -7.98 15.18
CA LEU A 142 -0.80 -7.55 14.63
C LEU A 142 -1.88 -7.61 15.71
N SER A 143 -2.68 -6.55 15.82
CA SER A 143 -3.96 -6.54 16.53
C SER A 143 -5.08 -7.20 15.70
N PRO A 144 -6.26 -7.51 16.28
CA PRO A 144 -7.38 -8.07 15.52
C PRO A 144 -7.81 -7.19 14.35
N LEU A 145 -7.74 -5.86 14.51
CA LEU A 145 -8.02 -4.90 13.43
C LEU A 145 -6.96 -4.94 12.34
N MET A 146 -5.67 -4.97 12.71
CA MET A 146 -4.57 -5.08 11.76
C MET A 146 -4.61 -6.42 11.01
N MET A 147 -5.00 -7.50 11.69
CA MET A 147 -5.22 -8.80 11.05
C MET A 147 -6.36 -8.74 10.04
N ALA A 148 -7.49 -8.12 10.37
CA ALA A 148 -8.63 -7.96 9.45
C ALA A 148 -8.24 -7.16 8.20
N ALA A 149 -7.37 -6.15 8.35
CA ALA A 149 -6.79 -5.40 7.25
C ALA A 149 -5.85 -6.26 6.37
N LYS A 150 -4.99 -7.07 6.99
CA LYS A 150 -4.07 -7.99 6.29
C LYS A 150 -4.82 -9.10 5.55
N THR A 151 -5.89 -9.64 6.13
CA THR A 151 -6.70 -10.75 5.56
C THR A 151 -7.89 -10.28 4.74
N GLY A 152 -8.12 -8.98 4.60
CA GLY A 152 -9.09 -8.40 3.68
C GLY A 152 -10.55 -8.68 4.03
N LYS A 153 -10.86 -8.80 5.33
CA LYS A 153 -12.20 -9.11 5.83
C LYS A 153 -13.00 -7.83 6.05
N ILE A 154 -13.75 -7.41 5.02
CA ILE A 154 -14.39 -6.09 4.97
C ILE A 154 -15.46 -5.94 6.05
N GLY A 155 -16.34 -6.94 6.23
CA GLY A 155 -17.47 -6.82 7.14
C GLY A 155 -17.05 -6.64 8.61
N VAL A 156 -16.08 -7.43 9.06
CA VAL A 156 -15.54 -7.31 10.43
C VAL A 156 -14.73 -6.03 10.59
N PHE A 157 -13.94 -5.67 9.59
CA PHE A 157 -13.18 -4.41 9.59
C PHE A 157 -14.09 -3.17 9.71
N GLN A 158 -15.16 -3.11 8.91
CA GLN A 158 -16.14 -2.04 8.96
C GLN A 158 -16.87 -2.00 10.31
N HIS A 159 -17.21 -3.17 10.86
CA HIS A 159 -17.87 -3.26 12.16
C HIS A 159 -16.99 -2.74 13.30
N ILE A 160 -15.72 -3.14 13.35
CA ILE A 160 -14.79 -2.66 14.39
C ILE A 160 -14.68 -1.13 14.32
N ILE A 161 -14.48 -0.56 13.13
CA ILE A 161 -14.32 0.90 12.97
C ILE A 161 -15.59 1.68 13.32
N ARG A 162 -16.77 1.16 12.96
CA ARG A 162 -18.06 1.84 13.18
C ARG A 162 -18.72 1.50 14.51
N ARG A 163 -18.02 0.80 15.40
CA ARG A 163 -18.59 0.32 16.65
C ARG A 163 -18.98 1.48 17.58
N GLU A 164 -20.25 1.54 17.90
CA GLU A 164 -20.85 2.40 18.92
C GLU A 164 -21.46 1.50 20.00
N VAL A 165 -21.04 1.68 21.26
CA VAL A 165 -21.55 0.93 22.40
C VAL A 165 -22.41 1.87 23.23
N THR A 166 -23.66 1.48 23.48
CA THR A 166 -24.64 2.31 24.19
C THR A 166 -24.54 2.19 25.71
N ASP A 167 -23.94 1.12 26.23
CA ASP A 167 -23.81 0.84 27.65
C ASP A 167 -22.74 1.77 28.28
N GLU A 168 -23.09 2.50 29.35
CA GLU A 168 -22.22 3.57 29.89
C GLU A 168 -20.90 3.01 30.45
N ASP A 169 -20.94 1.85 31.13
CA ASP A 169 -19.76 1.22 31.75
C ASP A 169 -18.72 0.73 30.72
N THR A 170 -19.16 0.41 29.50
CA THR A 170 -18.31 -0.14 28.43
C THR A 170 -18.10 0.85 27.28
N ARG A 171 -18.47 2.13 27.49
CA ARG A 171 -18.37 3.20 26.48
C ARG A 171 -16.93 3.51 26.08
N HIS A 172 -15.95 3.25 26.94
CA HIS A 172 -14.52 3.39 26.61
C HIS A 172 -14.08 2.46 25.46
N LEU A 173 -14.84 1.41 25.13
CA LEU A 173 -14.55 0.48 24.03
C LEU A 173 -15.14 0.96 22.69
N SER A 174 -16.00 1.98 22.66
CA SER A 174 -16.57 2.45 21.40
C SER A 174 -15.52 3.20 20.57
N ARG A 175 -15.53 2.97 19.25
CA ARG A 175 -14.63 3.67 18.32
C ARG A 175 -15.34 4.79 17.56
N LYS A 176 -16.68 4.76 17.50
CA LYS A 176 -17.52 5.84 16.99
C LYS A 176 -18.25 6.52 18.15
N PHE A 177 -18.09 7.84 18.25
CA PHE A 177 -18.82 8.67 19.21
C PHE A 177 -19.66 9.72 18.47
N LYS A 178 -20.88 9.95 18.92
CA LYS A 178 -21.66 11.12 18.50
C LYS A 178 -21.21 12.33 19.32
N ASP A 179 -20.77 13.38 18.63
CA ASP A 179 -20.32 14.64 19.22
C ASP A 179 -21.51 15.56 19.47
N TRP A 180 -22.23 15.91 18.40
CA TRP A 180 -23.47 16.67 18.44
C TRP A 180 -24.39 16.23 17.30
N ALA A 181 -25.70 16.39 17.50
CA ALA A 181 -26.70 16.15 16.48
C ALA A 181 -27.67 17.34 16.42
N TYR A 182 -27.81 17.92 15.24
CA TYR A 182 -28.72 19.01 14.93
C TYR A 182 -29.63 18.61 13.76
N GLY A 183 -30.76 17.98 14.10
CA GLY A 183 -31.74 17.49 13.12
C GLY A 183 -31.13 16.48 12.13
N PRO A 184 -31.03 16.79 10.83
CA PRO A 184 -30.43 15.91 9.84
C PRO A 184 -28.89 15.94 9.82
N VAL A 185 -28.25 16.89 10.50
CA VAL A 185 -26.79 17.02 10.55
C VAL A 185 -26.29 16.46 11.86
N TYR A 186 -25.33 15.53 11.83
CA TYR A 186 -24.67 15.07 13.05
C TYR A 186 -23.17 14.93 12.84
N SER A 187 -22.44 15.20 13.91
CA SER A 187 -20.98 15.10 13.96
C SER A 187 -20.62 13.79 14.64
N SER A 188 -19.85 12.96 13.94
CA SER A 188 -19.30 11.71 14.43
C SER A 188 -17.79 11.83 14.61
N LEU A 189 -17.29 11.27 15.71
CA LEU A 189 -15.90 11.21 16.09
C LEU A 189 -15.46 9.74 15.98
N TYR A 190 -14.39 9.48 15.22
CA TYR A 190 -13.76 8.15 15.11
C TYR A 190 -12.39 8.08 15.82
N ASP A 191 -12.13 7.05 16.61
CA ASP A 191 -10.79 6.84 17.21
C ASP A 191 -9.71 6.48 16.15
N LEU A 192 -8.55 7.15 16.21
CA LEU A 192 -7.41 6.96 15.31
C LEU A 192 -6.26 6.11 15.87
N SER A 193 -6.28 5.68 17.14
CA SER A 193 -5.19 4.95 17.82
C SER A 193 -4.44 3.96 16.92
N SER A 194 -5.18 3.02 16.32
CA SER A 194 -4.64 1.98 15.44
C SER A 194 -4.58 2.34 13.94
N LEU A 195 -5.17 3.46 13.53
CA LEU A 195 -5.25 3.90 12.13
C LEU A 195 -4.06 4.79 11.73
N ASP A 196 -3.55 5.64 12.64
CA ASP A 196 -2.44 6.56 12.37
C ASP A 196 -1.41 6.48 13.52
N THR A 197 -0.40 5.61 13.39
CA THR A 197 0.64 5.33 14.41
C THR A 197 1.67 6.46 14.57
N CYS A 198 1.31 7.71 14.23
CA CYS A 198 2.17 8.87 14.46
C CYS A 198 2.33 9.14 15.96
N GLY A 199 3.27 8.41 16.60
CA GLY A 199 3.71 8.60 17.97
C GLY A 199 2.57 8.58 18.98
N GLU A 200 2.06 7.40 19.32
CA GLU A 200 0.98 7.24 20.30
C GLU A 200 1.34 7.80 21.68
N GLU A 201 2.62 7.91 22.03
CA GLU A 201 3.01 8.68 23.21
C GLU A 201 3.39 10.11 22.82
N VAL A 202 2.56 11.04 23.27
CA VAL A 202 2.94 12.43 23.52
C VAL A 202 4.29 12.37 24.24
N SER A 203 5.34 12.97 23.66
CA SER A 203 6.64 12.96 24.34
C SER A 203 6.42 13.49 25.75
N VAL A 204 7.06 12.90 26.76
CA VAL A 204 6.92 13.40 28.14
C VAL A 204 7.24 14.90 28.23
N LEU A 205 8.03 15.41 27.28
CA LEU A 205 8.29 16.82 27.05
C LEU A 205 7.04 17.66 26.73
N GLU A 206 6.13 17.19 25.87
CA GLU A 206 4.87 17.88 25.56
C GLU A 206 3.89 17.86 26.75
N ILE A 207 3.84 16.75 27.50
CA ILE A 207 3.05 16.67 28.74
C ILE A 207 3.61 17.66 29.79
N LEU A 208 4.93 17.85 29.84
CA LEU A 208 5.62 18.76 30.77
C LEU A 208 5.53 20.24 30.39
N VAL A 209 5.48 20.58 29.10
CA VAL A 209 5.27 21.96 28.66
C VAL A 209 3.87 22.44 29.06
N TYR A 210 2.89 21.52 29.12
CA TYR A 210 1.52 21.83 29.51
C TYR A 210 1.18 21.57 30.99
N ASN A 211 1.90 20.68 31.71
CA ASN A 211 1.71 20.43 33.14
C ASN A 211 2.91 20.90 33.98
N SER A 212 2.64 21.81 34.90
CA SER A 212 3.58 22.54 35.78
C SER A 212 4.30 21.71 36.86
N LYS A 213 4.55 20.40 36.67
CA LYS A 213 5.26 19.53 37.64
C LYS A 213 6.66 19.11 37.15
N ILE A 214 7.52 20.08 36.90
CA ILE A 214 8.91 19.87 36.42
C ILE A 214 9.80 19.18 37.48
N GLU A 215 9.55 19.40 38.78
CA GLU A 215 10.42 18.91 39.87
C GLU A 215 10.40 17.39 40.05
N VAL A 216 9.22 16.77 39.94
CA VAL A 216 9.06 15.31 40.06
C VAL A 216 9.77 14.60 38.90
N PHE A 217 9.70 15.17 37.70
CA PHE A 217 10.35 14.63 36.52
C PHE A 217 11.88 14.75 36.59
N GLN A 218 12.41 15.86 37.11
CA GLN A 218 13.85 15.97 37.40
C GLN A 218 14.30 14.86 38.36
N HIS A 219 13.49 14.51 39.36
CA HIS A 219 13.77 13.40 40.27
C HIS A 219 13.70 12.02 39.57
N ILE A 220 12.77 11.82 38.62
CA ILE A 220 12.63 10.57 37.88
C ILE A 220 13.78 10.36 36.88
N ILE A 221 14.21 11.41 36.15
CA ILE A 221 15.34 11.32 35.21
C ILE A 221 16.67 11.17 35.96
N ARG A 222 16.86 11.86 37.09
CA ARG A 222 18.10 11.81 37.87
C ARG A 222 18.18 10.61 38.80
N ARG A 223 17.22 9.69 38.75
CA ARG A 223 17.15 8.51 39.63
C ARG A 223 18.30 7.55 39.32
N GLU A 224 19.27 7.52 40.23
CA GLU A 224 20.42 6.62 40.25
C GLU A 224 20.23 5.67 41.44
N VAL A 225 20.07 4.37 41.17
CA VAL A 225 19.92 3.33 42.19
C VAL A 225 21.23 2.56 42.23
N THR A 226 21.87 2.53 43.40
CA THR A 226 23.23 1.97 43.59
C THR A 226 23.25 0.47 43.83
N ASP A 227 22.08 -0.16 43.96
CA ASP A 227 21.91 -1.57 44.34
C ASP A 227 21.84 -2.47 43.09
N GLU A 228 22.54 -3.61 43.11
CA GLU A 228 22.85 -4.40 41.90
C GLU A 228 21.62 -5.12 41.32
N ASP A 229 20.72 -5.57 42.19
CA ASP A 229 19.49 -6.30 41.82
C ASP A 229 18.38 -5.40 41.26
N THR A 230 18.42 -4.09 41.55
CA THR A 230 17.41 -3.10 41.14
C THR A 230 17.94 -2.08 40.13
N ARG A 231 19.15 -2.29 39.62
CA ARG A 231 19.85 -1.43 38.66
C ARG A 231 19.11 -1.25 37.33
N HIS A 232 18.23 -2.20 36.97
CA HIS A 232 17.35 -2.09 35.80
C HIS A 232 16.29 -0.96 35.92
N LEU A 233 16.10 -0.38 37.11
CA LEU A 233 15.17 0.73 37.35
C LEU A 233 15.84 2.12 37.32
N SER A 234 17.18 2.20 37.18
CA SER A 234 17.89 3.48 37.09
C SER A 234 17.79 4.06 35.68
N ARG A 235 17.44 5.34 35.55
CA ARG A 235 17.33 6.04 34.25
C ARG A 235 18.61 6.79 33.84
N LYS A 236 19.55 6.95 34.78
CA LYS A 236 20.85 7.58 34.58
C LYS A 236 21.94 6.57 34.89
N PHE A 237 22.77 6.26 33.91
CA PHE A 237 23.92 5.38 34.03
C PHE A 237 25.21 6.17 33.90
N LYS A 238 26.18 5.91 34.76
CA LYS A 238 27.51 6.53 34.69
C LYS A 238 28.42 5.68 33.80
N ASP A 239 28.83 6.23 32.68
CA ASP A 239 29.62 5.52 31.67
C ASP A 239 31.12 5.57 32.01
N TRP A 240 31.60 6.75 32.38
CA TRP A 240 32.94 6.94 32.97
C TRP A 240 33.00 8.25 33.77
N ALA A 241 33.97 8.34 34.69
CA ALA A 241 34.33 9.60 35.33
C ALA A 241 35.83 9.71 35.55
N TYR A 242 36.38 10.89 35.27
CA TYR A 242 37.74 11.25 35.56
C TYR A 242 37.76 12.60 36.28
N GLY A 243 37.98 12.58 37.60
CA GLY A 243 37.93 13.76 38.43
C GLY A 243 36.57 14.47 38.36
N PRO A 244 36.52 15.80 38.14
CA PRO A 244 35.27 16.57 38.11
C PRO A 244 34.44 16.38 36.83
N VAL A 245 34.93 15.63 35.84
CA VAL A 245 34.21 15.36 34.57
C VAL A 245 33.66 13.94 34.58
N TYR A 246 32.36 13.81 34.35
CA TYR A 246 31.69 12.52 34.21
C TYR A 246 30.78 12.51 32.99
N SER A 247 30.74 11.37 32.30
CA SER A 247 29.78 11.08 31.24
C SER A 247 28.64 10.25 31.82
N SER A 248 27.40 10.69 31.60
CA SER A 248 26.20 9.96 32.01
C SER A 248 25.33 9.64 30.80
N LEU A 249 24.99 8.37 30.64
CA LEU A 249 24.03 7.86 29.67
C LEU A 249 22.63 7.93 30.28
N TYR A 250 21.65 8.36 29.48
CA TYR A 250 20.25 8.42 29.87
C TYR A 250 19.47 7.41 29.02
N ASP A 251 18.56 6.66 29.65
CA ASP A 251 17.64 5.79 28.93
C ASP A 251 16.58 6.62 28.20
N LEU A 252 16.57 6.55 26.86
CA LEU A 252 15.67 7.31 25.96
C LEU A 252 14.41 6.53 25.56
N SER A 253 14.23 5.28 26.03
CA SER A 253 13.16 4.37 25.62
C SER A 253 11.73 4.94 25.78
N SER A 254 11.51 5.88 26.71
CA SER A 254 10.22 6.57 26.90
C SER A 254 10.27 8.08 26.58
N LEU A 255 11.37 8.58 26.02
CA LEU A 255 11.58 10.00 25.70
C LEU A 255 11.55 10.25 24.21
N ASP A 256 11.97 9.28 23.40
CA ASP A 256 11.97 9.36 21.95
C ASP A 256 10.95 8.39 21.36
N THR A 257 9.72 8.87 21.17
CA THR A 257 8.72 8.19 20.35
C THR A 257 9.04 8.38 18.87
N CYS A 258 10.05 7.64 18.39
CA CYS A 258 10.14 7.30 16.99
C CYS A 258 9.27 6.06 16.77
N GLY A 259 8.05 6.28 16.27
CA GLY A 259 7.02 5.24 16.10
C GLY A 259 7.49 4.10 15.21
N GLU A 260 7.85 2.97 15.83
CA GLU A 260 8.20 1.71 15.17
C GLU A 260 6.95 0.87 14.80
N GLU A 261 5.75 1.32 15.17
CA GLU A 261 4.53 0.54 14.97
C GLU A 261 3.89 0.71 13.58
N VAL A 262 3.55 -0.42 12.97
CA VAL A 262 2.95 -0.49 11.63
C VAL A 262 1.48 -0.06 11.71
N SER A 263 1.12 1.06 11.06
CA SER A 263 -0.27 1.52 10.98
C SER A 263 -1.15 0.59 10.13
N VAL A 264 -2.44 0.48 10.49
CA VAL A 264 -3.46 -0.20 9.69
C VAL A 264 -3.49 0.31 8.24
N LEU A 265 -3.29 1.61 8.02
CA LEU A 265 -3.27 2.22 6.70
C LEU A 265 -2.06 1.74 5.87
N GLU A 266 -0.90 1.57 6.50
CA GLU A 266 0.29 1.01 5.86
C GLU A 266 0.10 -0.48 5.50
N ILE A 267 -0.56 -1.25 6.38
CA ILE A 267 -0.88 -2.67 6.12
C ILE A 267 -1.83 -2.80 4.93
N LEU A 268 -2.87 -1.96 4.85
CA LEU A 268 -3.83 -1.98 3.74
C LEU A 268 -3.19 -1.68 2.40
N VAL A 269 -2.23 -0.75 2.35
CA VAL A 269 -1.59 -0.32 1.10
C VAL A 269 -0.46 -1.25 0.67
N TYR A 270 0.44 -1.62 1.60
CA TYR A 270 1.67 -2.35 1.26
C TYR A 270 1.58 -3.86 1.49
N ASN A 271 0.91 -4.32 2.55
CA ASN A 271 0.93 -5.73 2.95
C ASN A 271 -0.28 -6.53 2.45
N SER A 272 -1.41 -5.87 2.15
CA SER A 272 -2.62 -6.54 1.68
C SER A 272 -2.56 -6.83 0.17
N LYS A 273 -2.35 -8.10 -0.20
CA LYS A 273 -2.37 -8.60 -1.59
C LYS A 273 -3.79 -8.94 -2.10
N ILE A 274 -4.82 -8.38 -1.47
CA ILE A 274 -6.20 -8.82 -1.63
C ILE A 274 -6.93 -7.86 -2.56
N GLU A 275 -7.69 -8.43 -3.51
CA GLU A 275 -8.45 -7.69 -4.52
C GLU A 275 -9.44 -6.68 -3.91
N ASN A 276 -9.99 -6.99 -2.74
CA ASN A 276 -10.98 -6.17 -2.04
C ASN A 276 -10.41 -4.95 -1.27
N ARG A 277 -9.09 -4.71 -1.32
CA ARG A 277 -8.47 -3.60 -0.55
C ARG A 277 -9.00 -2.22 -0.93
N HIS A 278 -9.42 -2.03 -2.17
CA HIS A 278 -9.99 -0.77 -2.64
C HIS A 278 -11.32 -0.42 -1.97
N GLU A 279 -12.10 -1.43 -1.60
CA GLU A 279 -13.37 -1.26 -0.89
C GLU A 279 -13.12 -0.95 0.59
N MET A 280 -12.07 -1.52 1.19
CA MET A 280 -11.65 -1.19 2.56
C MET A 280 -11.19 0.27 2.68
N LEU A 281 -10.51 0.81 1.66
CA LEU A 281 -10.16 2.24 1.60
C LEU A 281 -11.35 3.16 1.33
N ALA A 282 -12.50 2.59 0.93
CA ALA A 282 -13.75 3.34 0.78
C ALA A 282 -14.50 3.51 2.10
N VAL A 283 -14.05 2.87 3.18
CA VAL A 283 -14.59 3.09 4.52
C VAL A 283 -14.41 4.56 4.91
N GLU A 284 -15.49 5.11 5.47
CA GLU A 284 -15.73 6.54 5.65
C GLU A 284 -14.62 7.29 6.42
N PRO A 285 -14.20 6.89 7.63
CA PRO A 285 -13.12 7.58 8.35
C PRO A 285 -11.79 7.56 7.60
N ILE A 286 -11.45 6.46 6.91
CA ILE A 286 -10.21 6.37 6.13
C ILE A 286 -10.27 7.31 4.92
N ASN A 287 -11.43 7.41 4.28
CA ASN A 287 -11.63 8.28 3.14
C ASN A 287 -11.58 9.77 3.50
N GLU A 288 -12.10 10.17 4.66
CA GLU A 288 -11.94 11.54 5.17
C GLU A 288 -10.51 11.80 5.65
N LEU A 289 -9.90 10.86 6.38
CA LEU A 289 -8.50 10.98 6.83
C LEU A 289 -7.51 11.20 5.68
N LEU A 290 -7.64 10.41 4.59
CA LEU A 290 -6.80 10.59 3.41
C LEU A 290 -7.05 11.93 2.72
N ARG A 291 -8.29 12.43 2.72
CA ARG A 291 -8.64 13.75 2.16
C ARG A 291 -8.04 14.88 2.99
N ASP A 292 -8.04 14.75 4.31
CA ASP A 292 -7.43 15.72 5.22
C ASP A 292 -5.91 15.75 5.06
N LYS A 293 -5.25 14.57 5.03
CA LYS A 293 -3.80 14.47 4.76
C LYS A 293 -3.44 15.11 3.41
N TRP A 294 -4.25 14.88 2.38
CA TRP A 294 -4.05 15.50 1.06
C TRP A 294 -4.20 17.02 1.08
N ARG A 295 -5.20 17.57 1.79
CA ARG A 295 -5.43 19.02 1.88
C ARG A 295 -4.35 19.73 2.69
N LYS A 296 -3.86 19.14 3.77
CA LYS A 296 -2.87 19.76 4.67
C LYS A 296 -1.47 19.80 4.06
N PHE A 297 -0.96 18.66 3.59
CA PHE A 297 0.43 18.57 3.12
C PHE A 297 0.57 17.87 1.77
N GLY A 298 -0.31 16.89 1.48
CA GLY A 298 -0.15 16.02 0.31
C GLY A 298 -0.12 16.80 -0.99
N ALA A 299 -1.04 17.75 -1.18
CA ALA A 299 -1.10 18.57 -2.39
C ALA A 299 0.16 19.43 -2.57
N VAL A 300 0.61 20.12 -1.52
CA VAL A 300 1.77 21.02 -1.58
C VAL A 300 3.05 20.24 -1.89
N SER A 301 3.30 19.15 -1.15
CA SER A 301 4.47 18.29 -1.37
C SER A 301 4.43 17.61 -2.73
N PHE A 302 3.26 17.16 -3.17
CA PHE A 302 3.09 16.58 -4.50
C PHE A 302 3.47 17.58 -5.60
N TYR A 303 2.96 18.82 -5.55
CA TYR A 303 3.32 19.83 -6.55
C TYR A 303 4.80 20.21 -6.51
N ILE A 304 5.41 20.29 -5.33
CA ILE A 304 6.87 20.51 -5.20
C ILE A 304 7.64 19.39 -5.90
N ASN A 305 7.24 18.13 -5.71
CA ASN A 305 7.86 16.97 -6.36
C ASN A 305 7.66 16.97 -7.89
N VAL A 306 6.48 17.39 -8.38
CA VAL A 306 6.24 17.54 -9.82
C VAL A 306 7.15 18.61 -10.41
N VAL A 307 7.22 19.77 -9.77
CA VAL A 307 8.04 20.89 -10.25
C VAL A 307 9.51 20.53 -10.20
N SER A 308 10.00 19.91 -9.13
CA SER A 308 11.40 19.49 -9.04
C SER A 308 11.78 18.47 -10.10
N TYR A 309 10.89 17.52 -10.41
CA TYR A 309 11.10 16.55 -11.49
C TYR A 309 11.13 17.24 -12.87
N LEU A 310 10.18 18.12 -13.16
CA LEU A 310 10.15 18.85 -14.43
C LEU A 310 11.38 19.74 -14.59
N CYS A 311 11.85 20.39 -13.53
CA CYS A 311 13.10 21.15 -13.55
C CYS A 311 14.31 20.24 -13.86
N ALA A 312 14.40 19.07 -13.25
CA ALA A 312 15.47 18.10 -13.55
C ALA A 312 15.41 17.63 -15.02
N MET A 313 14.22 17.40 -15.56
CA MET A 313 14.03 17.03 -16.97
C MET A 313 14.42 18.17 -17.92
N VAL A 314 14.08 19.41 -17.60
CA VAL A 314 14.51 20.58 -18.38
C VAL A 314 16.04 20.71 -18.36
N ILE A 315 16.68 20.56 -17.20
CA ILE A 315 18.15 20.53 -17.10
C ILE A 315 18.71 19.42 -18.00
N PHE A 316 18.13 18.22 -17.96
CA PHE A 316 18.58 17.10 -18.78
C PHE A 316 18.38 17.34 -20.29
N THR A 317 17.29 18.00 -20.70
CA THR A 317 17.12 18.41 -22.11
C THR A 317 18.17 19.43 -22.54
N LEU A 318 18.49 20.40 -21.69
CA LEU A 318 19.49 21.42 -22.00
C LEU A 318 20.89 20.80 -22.11
N THR A 319 21.24 19.86 -21.23
CA THR A 319 22.52 19.15 -21.33
C THR A 319 22.63 18.32 -22.59
N ALA A 320 21.55 17.64 -23.00
CA ALA A 320 21.55 16.83 -24.21
C ALA A 320 21.58 17.68 -25.49
N TYR A 321 20.93 18.84 -25.49
CA TYR A 321 20.88 19.73 -26.65
C TYR A 321 22.20 20.48 -26.89
N TYR A 322 22.87 20.95 -25.84
CA TYR A 322 24.14 21.68 -25.95
C TYR A 322 25.38 20.78 -26.05
N GLN A 323 25.19 19.53 -26.46
CA GLN A 323 26.29 18.59 -26.61
C GLN A 323 27.04 18.86 -27.93
N PRO A 324 28.37 19.08 -27.89
CA PRO A 324 29.17 19.19 -29.09
C PRO A 324 29.22 17.81 -29.75
N MET A 325 28.93 17.78 -31.04
CA MET A 325 28.86 16.55 -31.84
C MET A 325 30.21 16.17 -32.46
N GLU A 326 31.25 16.99 -32.26
CA GLU A 326 32.57 16.82 -32.88
C GLU A 326 33.63 16.44 -31.83
N GLY A 327 34.26 15.28 -32.02
CA GLY A 327 35.39 14.80 -31.24
C GLY A 327 35.06 13.64 -30.29
N THR A 328 36.11 12.97 -29.82
CA THR A 328 36.02 11.84 -28.88
C THR A 328 35.71 12.34 -27.47
N PRO A 329 34.71 11.79 -26.76
CA PRO A 329 34.47 12.10 -25.35
C PRO A 329 35.66 11.62 -24.49
N PRO A 330 35.97 12.27 -23.35
CA PRO A 330 35.35 13.47 -22.78
C PRO A 330 35.84 14.79 -23.38
N TYR A 331 34.97 15.81 -23.41
CA TYR A 331 35.30 17.11 -24.00
C TYR A 331 36.04 18.05 -23.02
N PRO A 332 36.93 18.92 -23.52
CA PRO A 332 37.61 19.89 -22.67
C PRO A 332 36.68 21.03 -22.25
N TYR A 333 36.46 21.19 -20.94
CA TYR A 333 35.67 22.30 -20.39
C TYR A 333 36.54 23.57 -20.30
N ARG A 334 36.38 24.50 -21.25
CA ARG A 334 37.15 25.77 -21.27
C ARG A 334 36.27 27.01 -21.30
N THR A 335 35.10 26.95 -21.94
CA THR A 335 34.19 28.10 -22.02
C THR A 335 33.23 28.15 -20.84
N THR A 336 32.68 29.33 -20.55
CA THR A 336 31.64 29.51 -19.52
C THR A 336 30.39 28.67 -19.80
N VAL A 337 30.06 28.45 -21.08
CA VAL A 337 28.96 27.59 -21.51
C VAL A 337 29.25 26.11 -21.20
N ASP A 338 30.50 25.67 -21.38
CA ASP A 338 30.92 24.31 -21.05
C ASP A 338 30.85 24.04 -19.53
N TYR A 339 31.18 25.04 -18.71
CA TYR A 339 31.03 24.93 -17.25
C TYR A 339 29.57 24.82 -16.81
N LEU A 340 28.64 25.55 -17.46
CA LEU A 340 27.21 25.41 -17.20
C LEU A 340 26.69 24.02 -17.59
N ARG A 341 27.19 23.47 -18.71
CA ARG A 341 26.87 22.10 -19.12
C ARG A 341 27.41 21.08 -18.12
N LEU A 342 28.65 21.22 -17.66
CA LEU A 342 29.23 20.34 -16.64
C LEU A 342 28.40 20.35 -15.36
N ALA A 343 27.92 21.52 -14.92
CA ALA A 343 27.02 21.62 -13.78
C ALA A 343 25.71 20.84 -14.01
N GLY A 344 25.15 20.93 -15.22
CA GLY A 344 23.99 20.13 -15.62
C GLY A 344 24.26 18.62 -15.59
N GLU A 345 25.40 18.16 -16.12
CA GLU A 345 25.81 16.74 -16.12
C GLU A 345 25.99 16.20 -14.69
N ILE A 346 26.55 17.01 -13.79
CA ILE A 346 26.68 16.64 -12.37
C ILE A 346 25.31 16.53 -11.71
N ILE A 347 24.39 17.47 -11.96
CA ILE A 347 23.04 17.45 -11.40
C ILE A 347 22.24 16.24 -11.92
N THR A 348 22.31 15.93 -13.23
CA THR A 348 21.59 14.80 -13.83
C THR A 348 22.16 13.46 -13.35
N LEU A 349 23.48 13.34 -13.23
CA LEU A 349 24.11 12.15 -12.65
C LEU A 349 23.75 11.99 -11.17
N PHE A 350 23.84 13.07 -10.38
CA PHE A 350 23.53 13.02 -8.95
C PHE A 350 22.07 12.62 -8.70
N THR A 351 21.13 13.24 -9.43
CA THR A 351 19.71 12.87 -9.37
C THR A 351 19.47 11.44 -9.84
N GLY A 352 20.11 10.99 -10.92
CA GLY A 352 20.04 9.61 -11.40
C GLY A 352 20.51 8.59 -10.35
N VAL A 353 21.63 8.85 -9.68
CA VAL A 353 22.18 8.00 -8.62
C VAL A 353 21.29 7.98 -7.37
N LEU A 354 20.79 9.15 -6.93
CA LEU A 354 19.82 9.21 -5.84
C LEU A 354 18.57 8.39 -6.15
N PHE A 355 18.01 8.54 -7.36
CA PHE A 355 16.85 7.75 -7.80
C PHE A 355 17.14 6.26 -7.88
N PHE A 356 18.36 5.86 -8.24
CA PHE A 356 18.77 4.46 -8.24
C PHE A 356 18.77 3.88 -6.81
N PHE A 357 19.35 4.60 -5.85
CA PHE A 357 19.37 4.17 -4.46
C PHE A 357 17.98 4.17 -3.81
N THR A 358 17.13 5.17 -4.08
CA THR A 358 15.75 5.17 -3.58
C THR A 358 14.95 4.02 -4.19
N SER A 359 15.11 3.74 -5.48
CA SER A 359 14.44 2.61 -6.15
C SER A 359 14.86 1.26 -5.57
N ILE A 360 16.15 1.09 -5.25
CA ILE A 360 16.67 -0.11 -4.58
C ILE A 360 16.10 -0.22 -3.16
N LYS A 361 16.13 0.87 -2.38
CA LYS A 361 15.56 0.90 -1.03
C LYS A 361 14.08 0.53 -1.05
N ASP A 362 13.30 1.08 -1.98
CA ASP A 362 11.87 0.80 -2.11
C ASP A 362 11.61 -0.65 -2.53
N LEU A 363 12.45 -1.22 -3.39
CA LEU A 363 12.36 -2.63 -3.78
C LEU A 363 12.62 -3.56 -2.58
N PHE A 364 13.61 -3.23 -1.75
CA PHE A 364 13.91 -3.98 -0.53
C PHE A 364 12.83 -3.81 0.55
N MET A 365 12.37 -2.57 0.80
CA MET A 365 11.35 -2.25 1.80
C MET A 365 9.99 -2.87 1.48
N LYS A 366 9.64 -3.01 0.20
CA LYS A 366 8.39 -3.66 -0.23
C LYS A 366 8.44 -5.20 -0.13
N LYS A 367 9.50 -5.81 0.43
CA LYS A 367 9.70 -7.28 0.54
C LYS A 367 9.34 -7.99 -0.77
N CYS A 368 10.22 -7.92 -1.77
CA CYS A 368 10.17 -8.64 -3.05
C CYS A 368 8.78 -9.17 -3.44
N PRO A 369 7.86 -8.29 -3.88
CA PRO A 369 6.60 -8.76 -4.43
C PRO A 369 6.89 -9.63 -5.67
N GLY A 370 6.05 -10.65 -5.90
CA GLY A 370 6.26 -11.56 -7.02
C GLY A 370 6.36 -10.77 -8.33
N VAL A 371 7.22 -11.22 -9.25
CA VAL A 371 7.55 -10.53 -10.52
C VAL A 371 6.30 -10.11 -11.32
N ASN A 372 5.22 -10.88 -11.27
CA ASN A 372 3.97 -10.59 -11.97
C ASN A 372 3.19 -9.40 -11.37
N SER A 373 3.28 -9.18 -10.05
CA SER A 373 2.65 -8.01 -9.40
C SER A 373 3.46 -6.72 -9.63
N LEU A 374 4.78 -6.83 -9.77
CA LEU A 374 5.65 -5.67 -10.08
C LEU A 374 5.38 -5.10 -11.47
N PHE A 375 5.16 -5.96 -12.48
CA PHE A 375 4.88 -5.48 -13.84
C PHE A 375 3.50 -4.83 -14.00
N VAL A 376 2.49 -5.30 -13.27
CA VAL A 376 1.11 -4.81 -13.42
C VAL A 376 0.82 -3.60 -12.51
N ASP A 377 1.22 -3.65 -11.24
CA ASP A 377 0.93 -2.58 -10.27
C ASP A 377 2.08 -1.55 -10.12
N GLY A 378 3.29 -1.94 -10.52
CA GLY A 378 4.53 -1.16 -10.34
C GLY A 378 5.19 -0.69 -11.64
N SER A 379 4.47 -0.69 -12.77
CA SER A 379 5.02 -0.39 -14.11
C SER A 379 5.84 0.91 -14.16
N PHE A 380 5.36 1.99 -13.53
CA PHE A 380 6.13 3.25 -13.46
C PHE A 380 7.36 3.17 -12.58
N GLN A 381 7.32 2.43 -11.47
CA GLN A 381 8.51 2.24 -10.63
C GLN A 381 9.60 1.50 -11.42
N LEU A 382 9.20 0.53 -12.26
CA LEU A 382 10.10 -0.14 -13.19
C LEU A 382 10.63 0.82 -14.27
N LEU A 383 9.79 1.68 -14.84
CA LEU A 383 10.25 2.69 -15.81
C LEU A 383 11.21 3.72 -15.21
N TYR A 384 10.99 4.15 -13.96
CA TYR A 384 11.91 5.01 -13.21
C TYR A 384 13.24 4.29 -12.95
N PHE A 385 13.20 3.00 -12.62
CA PHE A 385 14.40 2.20 -12.46
C PHE A 385 15.19 2.09 -13.78
N ILE A 386 14.54 1.74 -14.89
CA ILE A 386 15.17 1.68 -16.22
C ILE A 386 15.79 3.04 -16.58
N TYR A 387 15.07 4.14 -16.36
CA TYR A 387 15.58 5.50 -16.58
C TYR A 387 16.86 5.75 -15.78
N SER A 388 16.87 5.45 -14.47
CA SER A 388 18.06 5.68 -13.63
C SER A 388 19.26 4.82 -14.07
N VAL A 389 19.04 3.57 -14.47
CA VAL A 389 20.09 2.69 -15.01
C VAL A 389 20.67 3.27 -16.30
N LEU A 390 19.82 3.73 -17.23
CA LEU A 390 20.28 4.30 -18.50
C LEU A 390 21.10 5.58 -18.31
N VAL A 391 20.76 6.44 -17.35
CA VAL A 391 21.54 7.64 -17.00
C VAL A 391 22.91 7.27 -16.42
N VAL A 392 22.99 6.24 -15.57
CA VAL A 392 24.28 5.78 -15.03
C VAL A 392 25.13 5.13 -16.13
N VAL A 393 24.52 4.35 -17.03
CA VAL A 393 25.22 3.72 -18.16
C VAL A 393 25.72 4.78 -19.15
N SER A 394 24.94 5.82 -19.47
CA SER A 394 25.39 6.88 -20.36
C SER A 394 26.59 7.63 -19.77
N ALA A 395 26.60 7.91 -18.46
CA ALA A 395 27.74 8.52 -17.79
C ALA A 395 28.98 7.61 -17.80
N ALA A 396 28.81 6.30 -17.59
CA ALA A 396 29.91 5.34 -17.67
C ALA A 396 30.51 5.26 -19.09
N LEU A 397 29.67 5.26 -20.12
CA LEU A 397 30.10 5.26 -21.52
C LEU A 397 30.82 6.56 -21.92
N TYR A 398 30.38 7.70 -21.39
CA TYR A 398 31.05 8.99 -21.58
C TYR A 398 32.47 8.98 -20.99
N LEU A 399 32.63 8.44 -19.77
CA LEU A 399 33.95 8.30 -19.13
C LEU A 399 34.85 7.27 -19.84
N ALA A 400 34.26 6.25 -20.47
CA ALA A 400 34.97 5.24 -21.25
C ALA A 400 35.42 5.74 -22.63
N GLY A 401 35.01 6.93 -23.05
CA GLY A 401 35.37 7.51 -24.34
C GLY A 401 34.62 6.90 -25.54
N ILE A 402 33.48 6.24 -25.31
CA ILE A 402 32.71 5.56 -26.35
C ILE A 402 31.60 6.49 -26.87
N GLU A 403 31.60 6.82 -28.17
CA GLU A 403 30.63 7.73 -28.81
C GLU A 403 29.15 7.25 -28.73
N ALA A 404 28.93 5.95 -28.48
CA ALA A 404 27.60 5.36 -28.32
C ALA A 404 26.80 5.91 -27.10
N TYR A 405 27.44 6.62 -26.17
CA TYR A 405 26.77 7.23 -25.02
C TYR A 405 25.64 8.20 -25.43
N LEU A 406 25.76 8.87 -26.58
CA LEU A 406 24.74 9.80 -27.10
C LEU A 406 23.40 9.09 -27.37
N ALA A 407 23.44 7.90 -27.97
CA ALA A 407 22.24 7.11 -28.25
C ALA A 407 21.52 6.68 -26.96
N VAL A 408 22.30 6.21 -25.97
CA VAL A 408 21.77 5.81 -24.65
C VAL A 408 21.18 7.01 -23.91
N MET A 409 21.84 8.17 -23.99
CA MET A 409 21.37 9.41 -23.36
C MET A 409 20.04 9.90 -23.95
N VAL A 410 19.89 9.90 -25.28
CA VAL A 410 18.63 10.31 -25.94
C VAL A 410 17.49 9.35 -25.58
N PHE A 411 17.77 8.04 -25.50
CA PHE A 411 16.78 7.06 -25.07
C PHE A 411 16.37 7.25 -23.60
N ALA A 412 17.30 7.60 -22.73
CA ALA A 412 16.98 7.98 -21.35
C ALA A 412 16.12 9.25 -21.31
N LEU A 413 16.39 10.23 -22.17
CA LEU A 413 15.64 11.49 -22.22
C LEU A 413 14.18 11.28 -22.64
N THR A 414 13.94 10.48 -23.68
CA THR A 414 12.57 10.17 -24.13
C THR A 414 11.80 9.41 -23.05
N LEU A 415 12.42 8.42 -22.40
CA LEU A 415 11.83 7.71 -21.27
C LEU A 415 11.54 8.63 -20.08
N GLY A 416 12.43 9.58 -19.78
CA GLY A 416 12.23 10.57 -18.70
C GLY A 416 11.01 11.46 -18.92
N TRP A 417 10.77 11.92 -20.15
CA TRP A 417 9.55 12.68 -20.47
C TRP A 417 8.30 11.81 -20.45
N MET A 418 8.37 10.57 -20.92
CA MET A 418 7.28 9.61 -20.80
C MET A 418 6.93 9.31 -19.33
N ASN A 419 7.92 9.27 -18.45
CA ASN A 419 7.74 9.09 -17.01
C ASN A 419 7.03 10.29 -16.34
N ALA A 420 6.99 11.47 -16.97
CA ALA A 420 6.19 12.59 -16.46
C ALA A 420 4.69 12.26 -16.38
N LEU A 421 4.21 11.30 -17.18
CA LEU A 421 2.83 10.81 -17.12
C LEU A 421 2.48 10.19 -15.76
N TYR A 422 3.46 9.74 -14.98
CA TYR A 422 3.24 9.26 -13.61
C TYR A 422 2.55 10.31 -12.74
N PHE A 423 2.95 11.58 -12.86
CA PHE A 423 2.41 12.67 -12.05
C PHE A 423 0.96 13.04 -12.40
N THR A 424 0.43 12.57 -13.53
CA THR A 424 -1.00 12.75 -13.85
C THR A 424 -1.93 12.02 -12.88
N ARG A 425 -1.40 11.09 -12.06
CA ARG A 425 -2.11 10.36 -11.00
C ARG A 425 -2.64 11.26 -9.88
N GLY A 426 -2.00 12.41 -9.62
CA GLY A 426 -2.39 13.34 -8.55
C GLY A 426 -3.73 14.03 -8.78
N LEU A 427 -4.22 14.05 -10.03
CA LEU A 427 -5.49 14.62 -10.43
C LEU A 427 -6.51 13.50 -10.69
N LYS A 428 -7.73 13.65 -10.16
CA LYS A 428 -8.76 12.59 -10.18
C LYS A 428 -9.21 12.19 -11.58
N LEU A 429 -9.39 13.15 -12.49
CA LEU A 429 -9.88 12.89 -13.85
C LEU A 429 -8.77 12.30 -14.74
N THR A 430 -7.58 12.89 -14.73
CA THR A 430 -6.46 12.42 -15.56
C THR A 430 -5.86 11.11 -15.04
N GLY A 431 -5.85 10.92 -13.72
CA GLY A 431 -5.31 9.72 -13.08
C GLY A 431 -6.08 8.45 -13.44
N THR A 432 -7.40 8.50 -13.57
CA THR A 432 -8.19 7.34 -14.01
C THR A 432 -7.86 6.94 -15.46
N TYR A 433 -7.63 7.92 -16.34
CA TYR A 433 -7.28 7.65 -17.73
C TYR A 433 -5.84 7.13 -17.89
N SER A 434 -4.89 7.67 -17.13
CA SER A 434 -3.50 7.20 -17.22
C SER A 434 -3.35 5.74 -16.78
N ILE A 435 -4.07 5.31 -15.73
CA ILE A 435 -4.13 3.91 -15.29
C ILE A 435 -4.72 3.01 -16.38
N MET A 436 -5.78 3.45 -17.05
CA MET A 436 -6.39 2.72 -18.15
C MET A 436 -5.40 2.52 -19.31
N ILE A 437 -4.68 3.58 -19.71
CA ILE A 437 -3.66 3.52 -20.77
C ILE A 437 -2.55 2.50 -20.42
N GLN A 438 -2.08 2.47 -19.18
CA GLN A 438 -1.06 1.50 -18.76
C GLN A 438 -1.53 0.05 -18.83
N LYS A 439 -2.75 -0.23 -18.33
CA LYS A 439 -3.32 -1.58 -18.33
C LYS A 439 -3.47 -2.09 -19.77
N ILE A 440 -3.95 -1.24 -20.67
CA ILE A 440 -4.05 -1.49 -22.10
C ILE A 440 -2.67 -1.77 -22.73
N LEU A 441 -1.68 -0.92 -22.48
CA LEU A 441 -0.36 -1.01 -23.13
C LEU A 441 0.45 -2.24 -22.67
N PHE A 442 0.44 -2.59 -21.39
CA PHE A 442 1.26 -3.69 -20.90
C PHE A 442 0.59 -5.07 -21.00
N LYS A 443 -0.73 -5.16 -20.75
CA LYS A 443 -1.43 -6.45 -20.71
C LYS A 443 -1.93 -6.87 -22.10
N ASP A 444 -2.60 -5.96 -22.79
CA ASP A 444 -3.37 -6.29 -23.99
C ASP A 444 -2.53 -6.11 -25.26
N LEU A 445 -1.73 -5.04 -25.34
CA LEU A 445 -0.87 -4.78 -26.50
C LEU A 445 0.32 -5.75 -26.60
N PHE A 446 0.94 -6.18 -25.49
CA PHE A 446 2.11 -7.07 -25.56
C PHE A 446 1.81 -8.44 -26.18
N ARG A 447 0.69 -9.07 -25.79
CA ARG A 447 0.27 -10.38 -26.34
C ARG A 447 -0.01 -10.26 -27.84
N PHE A 448 -0.64 -9.16 -28.24
CA PHE A 448 -0.95 -8.90 -29.63
C PHE A 448 0.29 -8.57 -30.46
N LEU A 449 1.21 -7.77 -29.90
CA LEU A 449 2.48 -7.42 -30.53
C LEU A 449 3.28 -8.68 -30.85
N LEU A 450 3.29 -9.70 -29.99
CA LEU A 450 3.96 -10.98 -30.27
C LEU A 450 3.38 -11.70 -31.50
N VAL A 451 2.04 -11.77 -31.60
CA VAL A 451 1.37 -12.39 -32.76
C VAL A 451 1.67 -11.60 -34.04
N TYR A 452 1.62 -10.26 -33.95
CA TYR A 452 1.96 -9.38 -35.06
C TYR A 452 3.42 -9.57 -35.51
N LEU A 453 4.39 -9.57 -34.58
CA LEU A 453 5.81 -9.75 -34.90
C LEU A 453 6.10 -11.11 -35.54
N LEU A 454 5.44 -12.19 -35.08
CA LEU A 454 5.56 -13.51 -35.72
C LEU A 454 5.07 -13.48 -37.17
N PHE A 455 3.96 -12.78 -37.42
CA PHE A 455 3.41 -12.61 -38.77
C PHE A 455 4.33 -11.76 -39.65
N MET A 456 4.85 -10.66 -39.11
CA MET A 456 5.82 -9.78 -39.76
C MET A 456 7.07 -10.54 -40.23
N ILE A 457 7.70 -11.28 -39.31
CA ILE A 457 8.92 -12.04 -39.60
C ILE A 457 8.63 -13.13 -40.64
N GLY A 458 7.49 -13.81 -40.53
CA GLY A 458 7.04 -14.82 -41.49
C GLY A 458 6.90 -14.25 -42.90
N TYR A 459 6.15 -13.16 -43.07
CA TYR A 459 5.94 -12.53 -44.37
C TYR A 459 7.20 -11.86 -44.94
N ALA A 460 8.01 -11.22 -44.08
CA ALA A 460 9.29 -10.66 -44.48
C ALA A 460 10.21 -11.75 -45.04
N SER A 461 10.32 -12.91 -44.37
CA SER A 461 11.13 -14.03 -44.84
C SER A 461 10.64 -14.61 -46.18
N ALA A 462 9.32 -14.71 -46.38
CA ALA A 462 8.72 -15.21 -47.62
C ALA A 462 8.94 -14.25 -48.80
N LEU A 463 8.73 -12.95 -48.57
CA LEU A 463 8.89 -11.92 -49.61
C LEU A 463 10.37 -11.71 -49.99
N VAL A 464 11.31 -11.74 -49.03
CA VAL A 464 12.76 -11.69 -49.32
C VAL A 464 13.22 -12.92 -50.13
N THR A 465 12.57 -14.07 -49.97
CA THR A 465 12.89 -15.29 -50.74
C THR A 465 12.50 -15.18 -52.21
N LEU A 466 11.52 -14.33 -52.54
CA LEU A 466 11.06 -14.06 -53.93
C LEU A 466 11.97 -13.08 -54.68
N LEU A 467 12.89 -12.41 -53.99
CA LEU A 467 13.91 -11.55 -54.60
C LEU A 467 15.00 -12.41 -55.24
N ASN A 468 15.53 -11.94 -56.37
CA ASN A 468 16.64 -12.63 -57.04
C ASN A 468 17.91 -12.55 -56.17
N PRO A 469 18.70 -13.63 -56.05
CA PRO A 469 20.03 -13.56 -55.44
C PRO A 469 20.89 -12.56 -56.19
N CYS A 470 21.65 -11.74 -55.46
CA CYS A 470 22.65 -10.88 -56.08
C CYS A 470 23.68 -11.75 -56.81
N THR A 471 23.65 -11.79 -58.13
CA THR A 471 24.77 -12.34 -58.91
C THR A 471 25.88 -11.31 -58.88
N ASN A 472 26.99 -11.60 -58.19
CA ASN A 472 28.23 -10.83 -58.09
C ASN A 472 28.12 -9.44 -58.71
N MET A 473 27.63 -8.47 -57.93
CA MET A 473 27.79 -7.07 -58.30
C MET A 473 29.29 -6.87 -58.40
N LYS A 474 29.78 -6.65 -59.63
CA LYS A 474 31.18 -6.28 -59.84
C LYS A 474 31.42 -5.07 -58.96
N VAL A 475 32.41 -5.18 -58.08
CA VAL A 475 33.14 -4.04 -57.55
C VAL A 475 33.35 -3.09 -58.74
N CYS A 476 32.89 -1.86 -58.63
CA CYS A 476 33.23 -0.85 -59.62
C CYS A 476 34.76 -0.74 -59.60
N ASP A 477 35.43 -1.26 -60.63
CA ASP A 477 36.83 -0.93 -60.88
C ASP A 477 36.95 0.58 -61.05
N GLU A 478 38.05 1.15 -60.57
CA GLU A 478 38.29 2.57 -60.27
C GLU A 478 38.10 3.59 -61.42
N ASP A 479 37.67 3.17 -62.63
CA ASP A 479 37.80 3.98 -63.86
C ASP A 479 36.49 4.41 -64.55
N GLN A 480 35.33 4.43 -63.89
CA GLN A 480 34.11 5.03 -64.47
C GLN A 480 33.39 5.99 -63.52
N ASN A 481 33.50 7.30 -63.80
CA ASN A 481 33.00 8.41 -62.99
C ASN A 481 31.46 8.54 -62.88
N ASN A 482 30.67 7.60 -63.41
CA ASN A 482 29.19 7.65 -63.31
C ASN A 482 28.62 6.29 -62.88
N CYS A 483 29.05 5.77 -61.73
CA CYS A 483 28.30 4.72 -61.04
C CYS A 483 27.31 5.36 -60.05
N THR A 484 26.06 5.50 -60.45
CA THR A 484 24.97 5.74 -59.50
C THR A 484 24.70 4.43 -58.76
N VAL A 485 25.19 4.32 -57.52
CA VAL A 485 24.80 3.24 -56.61
C VAL A 485 23.30 3.38 -56.37
N PRO A 486 22.46 2.38 -56.72
CA PRO A 486 21.05 2.46 -56.39
C PRO A 486 20.88 2.43 -54.87
N THR A 487 20.11 3.40 -54.36
CA THR A 487 19.86 3.63 -52.93
C THR A 487 19.08 2.50 -52.25
N TYR A 488 18.56 1.54 -53.02
CA TYR A 488 17.83 0.36 -52.56
C TYR A 488 18.44 -0.92 -53.10
N PRO A 489 18.57 -1.98 -52.28
CA PRO A 489 19.11 -3.26 -52.75
C PRO A 489 18.10 -3.93 -53.70
N ALA A 490 18.49 -4.02 -54.98
CA ALA A 490 17.69 -4.65 -56.04
C ALA A 490 17.75 -6.19 -56.02
N CYS A 491 18.48 -6.78 -55.07
CA CYS A 491 18.76 -8.21 -55.02
C CYS A 491 18.95 -8.70 -53.57
N ARG A 492 18.79 -10.01 -53.35
CA ARG A 492 18.84 -10.65 -52.03
C ARG A 492 20.26 -10.71 -51.48
N ASP A 493 20.47 -10.06 -50.34
CA ASP A 493 21.72 -10.01 -49.56
C ASP A 493 21.42 -10.14 -48.04
N SER A 494 22.43 -10.38 -47.18
CA SER A 494 22.22 -10.56 -45.74
C SER A 494 21.56 -9.35 -45.07
N GLU A 495 21.90 -8.14 -45.51
CA GLU A 495 21.34 -6.88 -44.98
C GLU A 495 19.93 -6.57 -45.52
N THR A 496 19.46 -7.25 -46.57
CA THR A 496 18.14 -6.96 -47.15
C THR A 496 16.98 -7.38 -46.26
N PHE A 497 17.17 -8.35 -45.36
CA PHE A 497 16.10 -8.81 -44.48
C PHE A 497 15.67 -7.75 -43.45
N SER A 498 16.63 -7.02 -42.86
CA SER A 498 16.33 -5.97 -41.87
C SER A 498 15.66 -4.76 -42.52
N ALA A 499 16.13 -4.34 -43.70
CA ALA A 499 15.52 -3.29 -44.50
C ALA A 499 14.07 -3.67 -44.91
N PHE A 500 13.88 -4.90 -45.40
CA PHE A 500 12.57 -5.36 -45.83
C PHE A 500 11.57 -5.45 -44.68
N LEU A 501 12.02 -5.90 -43.50
CA LEU A 501 11.19 -5.95 -42.30
C LEU A 501 10.73 -4.54 -41.86
N LEU A 502 11.60 -3.54 -41.99
CA LEU A 502 11.27 -2.13 -41.72
C LEU A 502 10.30 -1.55 -42.74
N ASP A 503 10.48 -1.82 -44.04
CA ASP A 503 9.59 -1.30 -45.07
C ASP A 503 8.20 -1.94 -45.01
N LEU A 504 8.13 -3.23 -44.67
CA LEU A 504 6.88 -3.92 -44.40
C LEU A 504 6.14 -3.32 -43.18
N PHE A 505 6.89 -2.86 -42.17
CA PHE A 505 6.34 -2.14 -41.02
C PHE A 505 5.86 -0.73 -41.40
N LYS A 506 6.65 0.04 -42.17
CA LYS A 506 6.23 1.35 -42.70
C LYS A 506 4.93 1.24 -43.50
N LEU A 507 4.78 0.16 -44.28
CA LEU A 507 3.59 -0.11 -45.07
C LEU A 507 2.34 -0.30 -44.20
N THR A 508 2.44 -0.98 -43.05
CA THR A 508 1.30 -1.12 -42.13
C THR A 508 0.86 0.17 -41.46
N ILE A 509 1.78 1.13 -41.27
CA ILE A 509 1.45 2.45 -40.75
C ILE A 509 0.86 3.35 -41.86
N GLY A 510 1.13 3.02 -43.13
CA GLY A 510 0.74 3.82 -44.30
C GLY A 510 1.84 4.79 -44.79
N MET A 511 3.09 4.60 -44.35
CA MET A 511 4.26 5.41 -44.74
C MET A 511 5.22 4.68 -45.70
N GLY A 512 4.83 3.52 -46.24
CA GLY A 512 5.72 2.69 -47.06
C GLY A 512 5.65 3.03 -48.54
N ASP A 513 6.81 3.25 -49.16
CA ASP A 513 6.93 3.40 -50.62
C ASP A 513 7.09 2.02 -51.29
N LEU A 514 6.32 1.78 -52.35
CA LEU A 514 6.28 0.51 -53.09
C LEU A 514 7.36 0.41 -54.18
N GLU A 515 8.51 1.07 -54.02
CA GLU A 515 9.56 1.11 -55.07
C GLU A 515 10.22 -0.27 -55.33
N MET A 516 10.11 -1.19 -54.37
CA MET A 516 10.68 -2.53 -54.42
C MET A 516 9.92 -3.53 -55.31
N LEU A 517 8.75 -3.16 -55.85
CA LEU A 517 7.92 -4.07 -56.67
C LEU A 517 8.61 -4.47 -57.99
N SER A 518 9.55 -3.65 -58.46
CA SER A 518 10.18 -3.74 -59.78
C SER A 518 11.28 -4.80 -59.90
N SER A 519 11.84 -5.28 -58.78
CA SER A 519 12.98 -6.21 -58.73
C SER A 519 12.60 -7.68 -58.49
N ALA A 520 11.32 -7.98 -58.27
CA ALA A 520 10.85 -9.32 -57.95
C ALA A 520 10.82 -10.26 -59.16
N LYS A 521 11.27 -11.52 -58.98
CA LYS A 521 11.25 -12.55 -60.05
C LYS A 521 9.84 -12.89 -60.53
N TYR A 522 8.88 -12.87 -59.61
CA TYR A 522 7.46 -13.11 -59.87
C TYR A 522 6.62 -11.96 -59.30
N PRO A 523 6.47 -10.84 -60.04
CA PRO A 523 5.81 -9.64 -59.53
C PRO A 523 4.35 -9.90 -59.15
N VAL A 524 3.66 -10.78 -59.88
CA VAL A 524 2.27 -11.16 -59.58
C VAL A 524 2.14 -11.88 -58.24
N VAL A 525 3.03 -12.83 -57.94
CA VAL A 525 3.02 -13.57 -56.66
C VAL A 525 3.39 -12.64 -55.50
N PHE A 526 4.34 -11.73 -55.74
CA PHE A 526 4.72 -10.71 -54.76
C PHE A 526 3.54 -9.79 -54.40
N ILE A 527 2.81 -9.26 -55.39
CA ILE A 527 1.62 -8.43 -55.17
C ILE A 527 0.54 -9.21 -54.42
N LEU A 528 0.27 -10.46 -54.79
CA LEU A 528 -0.73 -11.27 -54.10
C LEU A 528 -0.37 -11.50 -52.62
N LEU A 529 0.88 -11.85 -52.33
CA LEU A 529 1.34 -12.01 -50.95
C LEU A 529 1.28 -10.70 -50.17
N LEU A 530 1.66 -9.57 -50.79
CA LEU A 530 1.58 -8.26 -50.16
C LEU A 530 0.12 -7.85 -49.85
N VAL A 531 -0.81 -8.08 -50.78
CA VAL A 531 -2.23 -7.79 -50.56
C VAL A 531 -2.80 -8.67 -49.46
N THR A 532 -2.49 -9.98 -49.45
CA THR A 532 -2.94 -10.87 -48.36
C THR A 532 -2.37 -10.46 -47.01
N TYR A 533 -1.12 -10.00 -46.98
CA TYR A 533 -0.48 -9.45 -45.79
C TYR A 533 -1.22 -8.21 -45.27
N ILE A 534 -1.54 -7.24 -46.13
CA ILE A 534 -2.26 -6.01 -45.74
C ILE A 534 -3.65 -6.36 -45.19
N ILE A 535 -4.38 -7.26 -45.85
CA ILE A 535 -5.72 -7.67 -45.40
C ILE A 535 -5.64 -8.37 -44.03
N LEU A 536 -4.73 -9.34 -43.88
CA LEU A 536 -4.60 -10.10 -42.64
C LEU A 536 -4.09 -9.23 -41.48
N THR A 537 -3.14 -8.33 -41.72
CA THR A 537 -2.67 -7.39 -40.69
C THR A 537 -3.77 -6.40 -40.27
N PHE A 538 -4.56 -5.89 -41.22
CA PHE A 538 -5.69 -5.03 -40.91
C PHE A 538 -6.77 -5.76 -40.08
N VAL A 539 -7.10 -7.00 -40.43
CA VAL A 539 -8.04 -7.84 -39.66
C VAL A 539 -7.50 -8.10 -38.24
N LEU A 540 -6.20 -8.39 -38.10
CA LEU A 540 -5.58 -8.57 -36.79
C LEU A 540 -5.66 -7.29 -35.94
N LEU A 541 -5.33 -6.13 -36.52
CA LEU A 541 -5.40 -4.83 -35.83
C LEU A 541 -6.84 -4.48 -35.41
N LEU A 542 -7.83 -4.74 -36.28
CA LEU A 542 -9.24 -4.54 -35.93
C LEU A 542 -9.70 -5.50 -34.83
N ASN A 543 -9.34 -6.77 -34.89
CA ASN A 543 -9.71 -7.75 -33.86
C ASN A 543 -9.11 -7.36 -32.49
N MET A 544 -7.90 -6.80 -32.47
CA MET A 544 -7.31 -6.21 -31.26
C MET A 544 -8.13 -5.01 -30.77
N LEU A 545 -8.44 -4.05 -31.65
CA LEU A 545 -9.18 -2.84 -31.28
C LEU A 545 -10.57 -3.17 -30.71
N ILE A 546 -11.26 -4.14 -31.31
CA ILE A 546 -12.59 -4.59 -30.87
C ILE A 546 -12.51 -5.27 -29.51
N ALA A 547 -11.55 -6.19 -29.31
CA ALA A 547 -11.34 -6.84 -28.01
C ALA A 547 -10.99 -5.81 -26.92
N LEU A 548 -10.17 -4.82 -27.27
CA LEU A 548 -9.76 -3.74 -26.39
C LEU A 548 -10.95 -2.85 -25.99
N MET A 549 -11.68 -2.29 -26.97
CA MET A 549 -12.81 -1.41 -26.68
C MET A 549 -13.97 -2.14 -26.00
N GLY A 550 -14.19 -3.43 -26.31
CA GLY A 550 -15.30 -4.23 -25.80
C GLY A 550 -15.16 -4.63 -24.33
N GLU A 551 -14.00 -5.14 -23.90
CA GLU A 551 -13.81 -5.58 -22.50
C GLU A 551 -13.28 -4.46 -21.59
N THR A 552 -12.40 -3.59 -22.11
CA THR A 552 -11.71 -2.62 -21.24
C THR A 552 -12.61 -1.46 -20.84
N VAL A 553 -13.42 -0.87 -21.72
CA VAL A 553 -14.17 0.35 -21.37
C VAL A 553 -15.23 0.09 -20.27
N GLY A 554 -15.93 -1.04 -20.34
CA GLY A 554 -17.00 -1.37 -19.42
C GLY A 554 -16.51 -1.75 -18.01
N GLN A 555 -15.53 -2.64 -17.92
CA GLN A 555 -15.01 -3.12 -16.63
C GLN A 555 -13.98 -2.15 -16.03
N VAL A 556 -13.10 -1.56 -16.86
CA VAL A 556 -12.05 -0.66 -16.37
C VAL A 556 -12.64 0.66 -15.88
N SER A 557 -13.79 1.14 -16.36
CA SER A 557 -14.40 2.37 -15.83
C SER A 557 -14.79 2.26 -14.34
N LYS A 558 -15.26 1.09 -13.89
CA LYS A 558 -15.57 0.86 -12.46
C LYS A 558 -14.30 0.55 -11.67
N GLU A 559 -13.48 -0.39 -12.16
CA GLU A 559 -12.24 -0.83 -11.49
C GLU A 559 -11.20 0.29 -11.37
N SER A 560 -11.07 1.17 -12.38
CA SER A 560 -10.08 2.26 -12.41
C SER A 560 -10.29 3.30 -11.32
N LYS A 561 -11.54 3.58 -10.91
CA LYS A 561 -11.82 4.51 -9.81
C LYS A 561 -11.30 3.96 -8.48
N HIS A 562 -11.49 2.65 -8.28
CA HIS A 562 -11.02 1.93 -7.10
C HIS A 562 -9.49 1.83 -7.08
N ILE A 563 -8.88 1.52 -8.23
CA ILE A 563 -7.41 1.48 -8.39
C ILE A 563 -6.81 2.87 -8.22
N TRP A 564 -7.41 3.90 -8.81
CA TRP A 564 -6.95 5.28 -8.66
C TRP A 564 -6.95 5.70 -7.19
N LYS A 565 -8.01 5.38 -6.45
CA LYS A 565 -8.10 5.72 -5.03
C LYS A 565 -7.01 5.04 -4.19
N LEU A 566 -6.70 3.79 -4.48
CA LEU A 566 -5.58 3.07 -3.87
C LEU A 566 -4.23 3.68 -4.24
N GLN A 567 -4.04 4.01 -5.52
CA GLN A 567 -2.83 4.66 -6.00
C GLN A 567 -2.62 6.03 -5.36
N TRP A 568 -3.70 6.79 -5.17
CA TRP A 568 -3.70 8.06 -4.45
C TRP A 568 -3.33 7.87 -2.98
N ALA A 569 -3.91 6.88 -2.29
CA ALA A 569 -3.52 6.55 -0.91
C ALA A 569 -2.05 6.11 -0.80
N THR A 570 -1.56 5.35 -1.79
CA THR A 570 -0.14 4.94 -1.85
C THR A 570 0.77 6.15 -1.97
N THR A 571 0.47 7.08 -2.88
CA THR A 571 1.24 8.31 -3.05
C THR A 571 1.23 9.17 -1.79
N ILE A 572 0.10 9.25 -1.06
CA ILE A 572 0.05 9.98 0.22
C ILE A 572 0.99 9.35 1.25
N LEU A 573 0.98 8.03 1.39
CA LEU A 573 1.85 7.33 2.35
C LEU A 573 3.33 7.40 1.95
N ASP A 574 3.65 7.32 0.66
CA ASP A 574 5.02 7.49 0.16
C ASP A 574 5.54 8.90 0.49
N ILE A 575 4.70 9.94 0.28
CA ILE A 575 5.00 11.31 0.68
C ILE A 575 5.19 11.40 2.19
N GLU A 576 4.31 10.78 2.99
CA GLU A 576 4.40 10.77 4.45
C GLU A 576 5.71 10.14 4.95
N ARG A 577 6.15 9.04 4.34
CA ARG A 577 7.42 8.36 4.65
C ARG A 577 8.65 9.14 4.20
N SER A 578 8.51 10.03 3.22
CA SER A 578 9.61 10.88 2.74
C SER A 578 9.94 12.03 3.72
N PHE A 579 9.00 12.40 4.59
CA PHE A 579 9.22 13.46 5.55
C PHE A 579 10.09 13.01 6.73
N PRO A 580 11.04 13.86 7.16
CA PRO A 580 11.66 13.73 8.47
C PRO A 580 10.60 13.70 9.58
N VAL A 581 10.90 12.95 10.65
CA VAL A 581 9.99 12.72 11.78
C VAL A 581 9.45 14.03 12.40
N PHE A 582 10.26 15.10 12.41
CA PHE A 582 9.83 16.40 12.96
C PHE A 582 8.68 17.04 12.16
N LEU A 583 8.70 16.95 10.82
CA LEU A 583 7.60 17.46 9.97
C LEU A 583 6.36 16.58 10.09
N ARG A 584 6.54 15.27 10.30
CA ARG A 584 5.43 14.33 10.48
C ARG A 584 4.57 14.69 11.70
N LYS A 585 5.20 15.14 12.80
CA LYS A 585 4.48 15.60 14.01
C LYS A 585 3.70 16.89 13.76
N ALA A 586 4.28 17.85 13.02
CA ALA A 586 3.63 19.14 12.73
C ALA A 586 2.37 19.00 11.85
N PHE A 587 2.33 18.01 10.97
CA PHE A 587 1.21 17.79 10.04
C PHE A 587 0.24 16.68 10.47
N ARG A 588 0.22 16.31 11.76
CA ARG A 588 -0.70 15.29 12.30
C ARG A 588 -2.16 15.66 12.00
N SER A 589 -2.95 14.67 11.59
CA SER A 589 -4.39 14.83 11.42
C SER A 589 -5.16 14.37 12.66
N GLY A 590 -6.33 14.96 12.87
CA GLY A 590 -7.15 14.77 14.07
C GLY A 590 -6.86 15.75 15.20
N GLU A 591 -7.86 15.96 16.05
CA GLU A 591 -7.81 16.80 17.24
C GLU A 591 -7.92 15.92 18.48
N MET A 592 -7.22 16.30 19.57
CA MET A 592 -7.39 15.60 20.84
C MET A 592 -8.72 16.02 21.47
N VAL A 593 -9.67 15.09 21.51
CA VAL A 593 -10.95 15.32 22.19
C VAL A 593 -10.99 14.44 23.43
N THR A 594 -11.25 15.04 24.58
CA THR A 594 -11.51 14.30 25.81
C THR A 594 -12.92 13.74 25.75
N VAL A 595 -13.05 12.43 25.74
CA VAL A 595 -14.33 11.74 25.77
C VAL A 595 -14.48 11.07 27.14
N GLY A 596 -15.62 11.26 27.80
CA GLY A 596 -15.88 10.73 29.15
C GLY A 596 -16.53 11.76 30.08
N LYS A 597 -17.31 11.30 31.07
CA LYS A 597 -18.04 12.17 32.02
C LYS A 597 -17.32 12.36 33.37
N SER A 598 -16.40 11.46 33.75
CA SER A 598 -15.74 11.47 35.08
C SER A 598 -14.26 11.86 35.01
N SER A 599 -13.71 12.41 36.10
CA SER A 599 -12.33 12.90 36.17
C SER A 599 -11.27 11.83 35.87
N ASP A 600 -11.56 10.57 36.23
CA ASP A 600 -10.71 9.38 36.00
C ASP A 600 -11.01 8.69 34.65
N ASP A 601 -12.12 9.04 34.00
CA ASP A 601 -12.60 8.47 32.72
C ASP A 601 -12.33 9.40 31.52
N ARG A 602 -11.39 10.33 31.66
CA ARG A 602 -11.01 11.22 30.55
C ARG A 602 -9.98 10.53 29.68
N TRP A 603 -10.43 9.91 28.60
CA TRP A 603 -9.54 9.44 27.53
C TRP A 603 -9.46 10.49 26.43
N SER A 604 -8.24 10.92 26.12
CA SER A 604 -7.94 11.76 24.96
C SER A 604 -7.70 10.85 23.76
N SER A 605 -8.64 10.84 22.82
CA SER A 605 -8.44 10.20 21.53
C SER A 605 -8.12 11.29 20.50
N VAL A 606 -7.19 11.01 19.59
CA VAL A 606 -7.04 11.84 18.38
C VAL A 606 -8.15 11.41 17.44
N VAL A 607 -9.03 12.34 17.08
CA VAL A 607 -10.24 12.01 16.33
C VAL A 607 -10.42 12.97 15.14
N PRO A 608 -10.66 12.48 13.90
CA PRO A 608 -11.21 13.30 12.85
C PRO A 608 -12.69 13.53 13.15
N ARG A 609 -13.11 14.79 13.10
CA ARG A 609 -14.52 15.14 13.13
C ARG A 609 -15.11 14.92 11.74
N VAL A 610 -16.03 13.97 11.63
CA VAL A 610 -16.77 13.70 10.38
C VAL A 610 -18.18 14.23 10.53
N VAL A 611 -18.57 15.16 9.65
CA VAL A 611 -19.94 15.68 9.61
C VAL A 611 -20.73 14.85 8.62
N GLU A 612 -21.74 14.14 9.12
CA GLU A 612 -22.63 13.28 8.35
C GLU A 612 -24.00 13.98 8.20
N LEU A 613 -24.62 13.84 7.02
CA LEU A 613 -25.96 14.35 6.71
C LEU A 613 -26.89 13.15 6.55
N ASN A 614 -27.78 12.92 7.53
CA ASN A 614 -28.83 11.92 7.43
C ASN A 614 -30.17 12.59 7.14
N LYS A 615 -30.74 12.30 5.96
CA LYS A 615 -32.05 12.82 5.56
C LYS A 615 -33.23 12.10 6.23
N ASN A 616 -32.98 11.01 6.97
CA ASN A 616 -33.99 10.12 7.53
C ASN A 616 -34.02 10.11 9.08
N THR A 617 -33.54 11.14 9.76
CA THR A 617 -33.61 11.20 11.24
C THR A 617 -35.03 11.45 11.74
N SER A 618 -35.44 10.68 12.74
CA SER A 618 -36.61 10.98 13.58
C SER A 618 -36.35 12.27 14.38
N PRO A 619 -37.37 13.12 14.59
CA PRO A 619 -37.22 14.44 15.23
C PRO A 619 -36.74 14.43 16.70
N ASP A 620 -36.63 13.26 17.34
CA ASP A 620 -36.33 13.14 18.77
C ASP A 620 -34.83 12.99 19.12
N GLU A 621 -33.91 12.87 18.15
CA GLU A 621 -32.45 12.84 18.41
C GLU A 621 -31.83 14.24 18.29
N VAL A 622 -32.19 15.17 19.18
CA VAL A 622 -31.41 16.41 19.40
C VAL A 622 -30.49 16.19 20.59
N VAL A 623 -29.24 15.80 20.33
CA VAL A 623 -28.20 15.76 21.38
C VAL A 623 -27.54 17.13 21.44
N VAL A 624 -27.90 17.91 22.46
CA VAL A 624 -27.17 19.11 22.88
C VAL A 624 -25.95 18.66 23.70
N PRO A 625 -24.70 18.99 23.34
CA PRO A 625 -23.55 18.65 24.17
C PRO A 625 -23.11 19.82 25.05
N LEU A 626 -23.00 19.49 26.35
CA LEU A 626 -22.16 20.02 27.42
C LEU A 626 -21.88 21.53 27.52
N ASP A 627 -22.47 22.11 28.56
CA ASP A 627 -21.94 23.24 29.32
C ASP A 627 -20.49 22.96 29.77
N ASN A 628 -19.55 23.63 29.12
CA ASN A 628 -18.24 24.01 29.69
C ASN A 628 -17.70 25.19 28.87
N VAL A 629 -18.48 26.28 28.82
CA VAL A 629 -17.91 27.60 28.60
C VAL A 629 -17.45 28.08 29.96
N GLY A 630 -16.14 28.14 30.14
CA GLY A 630 -15.51 28.60 31.37
C GLY A 630 -16.11 29.94 31.82
N ASN A 631 -16.42 30.00 33.11
CA ASN A 631 -16.50 31.25 33.86
C ASN A 631 -15.15 31.98 33.71
N ALA A 632 -15.06 32.87 32.72
CA ALA A 632 -14.14 33.99 32.77
C ALA A 632 -14.94 35.19 33.28
N ASN A 633 -14.49 35.71 34.42
CA ASN A 633 -15.05 36.86 35.12
C ASN A 633 -15.52 37.97 34.17
N CYS A 634 -16.73 38.44 34.45
CA CYS A 634 -17.21 39.75 34.03
C CYS A 634 -16.25 40.83 34.53
N ASP A 635 -15.57 41.52 33.62
CA ASP A 635 -15.23 42.93 33.77
C ASP A 635 -15.26 43.56 32.38
N GLY A 636 -16.05 44.63 32.27
CA GLY A 636 -16.45 45.22 31.00
C GLY A 636 -15.33 45.99 30.30
N HIS A 637 -15.41 46.07 28.96
CA HIS A 637 -15.28 47.32 28.20
C HIS A 637 -15.59 47.08 26.69
N GLN A 638 -16.68 47.72 26.25
CA GLN A 638 -16.97 48.33 24.94
C GLN A 638 -16.60 47.66 23.58
N GLN A 639 -17.69 47.35 22.84
CA GLN A 639 -18.02 47.70 21.44
C GLN A 639 -16.95 47.64 20.32
N GLY A 640 -17.26 46.84 19.28
CA GLY A 640 -16.65 46.98 17.94
C GLY A 640 -17.20 46.01 16.88
N TYR A 641 -18.27 46.43 16.19
CA TYR A 641 -18.73 46.08 14.83
C TYR A 641 -18.65 44.65 14.25
N VAL A 642 -19.82 44.19 13.77
CA VAL A 642 -20.06 43.01 12.91
C VAL A 642 -19.99 43.41 11.43
N PRO A 643 -19.30 42.67 10.54
CA PRO A 643 -19.55 42.73 9.10
C PRO A 643 -20.42 41.56 8.64
N LYS A 644 -21.58 41.89 8.08
CA LYS A 644 -22.45 41.03 7.27
C LYS A 644 -21.69 40.58 6.01
N TRP A 645 -21.62 39.27 5.77
CA TRP A 645 -21.24 38.74 4.44
C TRP A 645 -22.48 38.52 3.58
N ARG A 646 -22.44 39.16 2.42
CA ARG A 646 -23.46 39.22 1.38
C ARG A 646 -23.38 37.95 0.54
N THR A 647 -24.54 37.35 0.28
CA THR A 647 -24.77 36.40 -0.81
C THR A 647 -24.60 37.09 -2.14
N GLU A 648 -23.80 36.53 -3.04
CA GLU A 648 -24.11 36.30 -4.47
C GLU A 648 -22.83 35.87 -5.23
N ASP A 649 -23.06 35.15 -6.33
CA ASP A 649 -22.16 34.79 -7.43
C ASP A 649 -21.47 33.41 -7.39
N ALA A 650 -22.19 32.44 -7.96
CA ALA A 650 -21.61 31.33 -8.70
C ALA A 650 -21.16 31.79 -10.09
N PRO A 651 -20.16 31.13 -10.69
CA PRO A 651 -20.18 30.92 -12.13
C PRO A 651 -20.02 29.45 -12.52
N LEU A 652 -20.58 29.19 -13.70
CA LEU A 652 -20.59 27.96 -14.53
C LEU A 652 -19.24 27.23 -14.62
#